data_AF-A0A9P9ADY2-F1
#
_entry.id   AF-A0A9P9ADY2-F1
#
_cell.length_a   1.000
_cell.length_b   1.000
_cell.length_c   1.000
_cell.angle_alpha   90.00
_cell.angle_beta   90.00
_cell.angle_gamma   90.00
#
_symmetry.space_group_name_H-M   'P 1'
#
loop_
_entity.id
_entity.type
_entity.pdbx_description
1 polymer ?
#
loop_
_entity_poly.entity_id
_entity_poly.type
_entity_poly.pdbx_seq_one_letter_code
_entity_poly.pdbx_strand_id
1 'polypeptide(L)'
;MYPNNCWLGPFPLFFRVAVLLLPSLSLADPLHEVDTANWLLQPLSSVDGFFPQPWRCSGTAPNPQSIREFHFNWHCTNRDHIPVNFGNRFFGFHKQFLQGYNSYLASVNEPRIQVWEPGPGVPIPPGHKGRARMTRCTNCLALETRFKAPPEGTLNTFTTLNALGNTIIDWHNNNHGNLERAGGSGSCRGTLPDIGCPEFSPVDPIFYPYHHIFDEIQDEWRTLQPTDVAIVLDRSGSMSLPGTRGGTRLDAAKSAASLFVDLLEDGAGHKVGMVSFSTTASNPPDMPLNNIASAPAEIAAALSRLVSSGQTSIGDGLLKAQNLITSGPEARKAILLLTDGEENQPPMISDVVSSLGDTHVCSVGLGTAMTLNGPKMQQLSERQGGIYISTPDDLELKKFFVLCFANIFDSFVGEDPLGMIAAGELVSAPTVHLAAGDEKVVFVLGWSNSSASGSLQLAITTPAGSVLDLTAPGVQSKVGPSWHIVRVKTPYYGEVDGEWTARAVRPVHSYVNGFSSRSFANFNDGVALIRAEISTLCNAPSSCRRILYYEDKGGFDLFENHRSIYASALLDMAGRGILGNITRPTNTSEFATVLRNFGQFDLLVYSSQFTQAAQPYDAQLTDVLCSRRIKSIVSDNRRTSSAASILACAGAKRGPGANFTAVLPTNSSLLSEPSKLRHPDDIWDTSYELLPADAKSSTQATFETGSIAVLASGNRGINQEYFITVLNRGPAKLKPVKYWNNTYTLEDLHPTFRIPSTHWPSCGYDSINATVTITRPLASLSGLIVSASVLNSTILQGDFLGPRGTAAQSLGAKQNISTETRIFSLFDDGTNGDTTANDRYWETSLPGEFTAFDGDYHLHARFRLCSKSTCGKETCIEREAQQTITVVAKMSPSSKYTTERLPQRGNRLRMSIRITPADEKGTLLGPGFADQLLVTRRGDVVVEHVVDWDGKGTYEILADYSLRERAAVVVGQYGRPKNAVTIAL
;
A
#
# COMPACT_ATOMS: atom_id res chain seq x y z
N MET A 1 -30.15 29.81 -60.46
CA MET A 1 -29.75 29.81 -61.88
C MET A 1 -28.82 28.62 -62.09
N TYR A 2 -29.32 27.60 -62.78
CA TYR A 2 -28.58 26.45 -63.36
C TYR A 2 -27.75 26.94 -64.59
N PRO A 3 -26.77 26.19 -65.17
CA PRO A 3 -26.91 24.77 -65.54
C PRO A 3 -25.64 23.87 -65.44
N ASN A 4 -25.77 22.57 -65.11
CA ASN A 4 -25.73 21.38 -66.01
C ASN A 4 -24.31 21.02 -66.53
N ASN A 5 -23.83 19.77 -66.73
CA ASN A 5 -24.49 18.46 -66.93
C ASN A 5 -23.46 17.29 -66.98
N CYS A 6 -24.00 16.05 -67.04
CA CYS A 6 -23.43 14.74 -67.47
C CYS A 6 -22.82 13.85 -66.36
N TRP A 7 -23.44 12.82 -65.77
CA TRP A 7 -24.21 11.61 -66.23
C TRP A 7 -23.44 10.61 -67.11
N LEU A 8 -23.06 9.44 -66.55
CA LEU A 8 -23.55 8.06 -66.85
C LEU A 8 -22.63 6.96 -66.23
N GLY A 9 -23.24 5.93 -65.59
CA GLY A 9 -22.61 4.81 -64.83
C GLY A 9 -22.00 3.66 -65.68
N PRO A 10 -21.93 2.38 -65.23
CA PRO A 10 -22.47 1.71 -64.03
C PRO A 10 -21.46 0.85 -63.20
N PHE A 11 -21.87 0.36 -62.02
CA PHE A 11 -21.25 -0.73 -61.23
C PHE A 11 -21.35 -2.10 -61.96
N PRO A 12 -20.45 -3.10 -61.75
CA PRO A 12 -20.56 -3.99 -60.56
C PRO A 12 -19.27 -4.69 -60.02
N LEU A 13 -19.40 -5.20 -58.78
CA LEU A 13 -18.74 -6.34 -58.10
C LEU A 13 -17.31 -6.80 -58.52
N PHE A 14 -16.37 -6.80 -57.56
CA PHE A 14 -15.55 -7.99 -57.21
C PHE A 14 -15.00 -7.87 -55.77
N PHE A 15 -15.09 -8.96 -55.02
CA PHE A 15 -14.68 -9.16 -53.62
C PHE A 15 -13.34 -9.92 -53.60
N ARG A 16 -12.47 -9.61 -52.61
CA ARG A 16 -11.31 -10.39 -52.08
C ARG A 16 -10.07 -10.59 -52.97
N VAL A 17 -8.92 -10.14 -52.46
CA VAL A 17 -7.76 -10.92 -51.94
C VAL A 17 -6.51 -10.03 -51.98
N ALA A 18 -5.84 -9.85 -50.83
CA ALA A 18 -4.38 -9.92 -50.64
C ALA A 18 -3.94 -9.15 -49.36
N VAL A 19 -4.06 -9.78 -48.19
CA VAL A 19 -3.19 -9.46 -47.05
C VAL A 19 -2.32 -10.68 -46.82
N LEU A 20 -1.15 -10.68 -47.47
CA LEU A 20 -0.01 -11.53 -47.15
C LEU A 20 1.22 -10.84 -47.74
N LEU A 21 2.24 -10.67 -46.89
CA LEU A 21 3.66 -10.48 -47.24
C LEU A 21 4.17 -9.07 -47.57
N LEU A 22 4.27 -8.22 -46.55
CA LEU A 22 5.42 -7.32 -46.34
C LEU A 22 5.63 -7.19 -44.81
N PRO A 23 6.86 -7.19 -44.27
CA PRO A 23 7.09 -6.62 -42.96
C PRO A 23 6.88 -5.12 -43.16
N SER A 24 5.68 -4.63 -42.86
CA SER A 24 5.49 -3.20 -42.71
C SER A 24 6.50 -2.76 -41.65
N LEU A 25 7.43 -1.90 -42.05
CA LEU A 25 7.90 -0.87 -41.15
C LEU A 25 6.63 -0.11 -40.72
N SER A 26 5.95 -0.58 -39.66
CA SER A 26 4.97 0.27 -39.00
C SER A 26 5.79 1.41 -38.41
N LEU A 27 5.70 2.57 -39.07
CA LEU A 27 5.83 3.81 -38.33
C LEU A 27 4.78 3.70 -37.21
N ALA A 28 5.20 3.97 -35.97
CA ALA A 28 4.27 4.03 -34.84
C ALA A 28 3.09 4.92 -35.28
N ASP A 29 1.86 4.46 -35.07
CA ASP A 29 0.68 5.27 -35.31
C ASP A 29 0.56 6.23 -34.13
N PRO A 30 1.07 7.49 -34.23
CA PRO A 30 1.17 8.35 -33.06
C PRO A 30 -0.21 8.83 -32.58
N LEU A 31 -1.25 8.59 -33.38
CA LEU A 31 -2.65 8.87 -33.06
C LEU A 31 -3.44 7.57 -32.80
N HIS A 32 -2.79 6.40 -32.87
CA HIS A 32 -3.36 5.06 -32.71
C HIS A 32 -4.57 4.74 -33.61
N GLU A 33 -4.86 5.58 -34.62
CA GLU A 33 -6.06 5.58 -35.48
C GLU A 33 -6.37 4.22 -36.11
N VAL A 34 -5.36 3.63 -36.74
CA VAL A 34 -5.46 2.35 -37.45
C VAL A 34 -5.59 1.20 -36.46
N ASP A 35 -4.82 1.22 -35.38
CA ASP A 35 -4.76 0.13 -34.41
C ASP A 35 -6.07 -0.02 -33.63
N THR A 36 -6.68 1.07 -33.17
CA THR A 36 -8.02 0.97 -32.55
C THR A 36 -9.09 0.60 -33.53
N ALA A 37 -9.05 1.13 -34.76
CA ALA A 37 -10.02 0.72 -35.77
C ALA A 37 -9.97 -0.80 -36.00
N ASN A 38 -8.75 -1.37 -36.03
CA ASN A 38 -8.55 -2.81 -36.11
C ASN A 38 -9.09 -3.55 -34.88
N TRP A 39 -8.77 -3.08 -33.67
CA TRP A 39 -9.27 -3.67 -32.43
C TRP A 39 -10.81 -3.66 -32.38
N LEU A 40 -11.44 -2.55 -32.76
CA LEU A 40 -12.88 -2.39 -32.71
C LEU A 40 -13.67 -3.28 -33.67
N LEU A 41 -13.04 -3.69 -34.76
CA LEU A 41 -13.59 -4.63 -35.72
C LEU A 41 -13.39 -6.09 -35.31
N GLN A 42 -12.57 -6.36 -34.28
CA GLN A 42 -12.41 -7.71 -33.78
C GLN A 42 -13.74 -8.24 -33.20
N PRO A 43 -14.05 -9.54 -33.38
CA PRO A 43 -15.23 -10.13 -32.76
C PRO A 43 -15.07 -10.08 -31.24
N LEU A 44 -16.16 -9.84 -30.50
CA LEU A 44 -16.14 -9.79 -29.04
C LEU A 44 -15.51 -11.04 -28.41
N SER A 45 -15.67 -12.19 -29.05
CA SER A 45 -15.08 -13.48 -28.65
C SER A 45 -13.55 -13.56 -28.77
N SER A 46 -12.89 -12.55 -29.33
CA SER A 46 -11.42 -12.50 -29.45
C SER A 46 -10.73 -11.77 -28.29
N VAL A 47 -11.50 -11.10 -27.43
CA VAL A 47 -11.00 -10.52 -26.20
C VAL A 47 -11.08 -11.59 -25.11
N ASP A 48 -10.04 -11.74 -24.30
CA ASP A 48 -10.07 -12.66 -23.16
C ASP A 48 -11.00 -12.10 -22.07
N GLY A 49 -11.98 -12.87 -21.59
CA GLY A 49 -12.87 -12.45 -20.50
C GLY A 49 -14.28 -13.07 -20.49
N PHE A 50 -15.08 -12.68 -19.48
CA PHE A 50 -16.48 -13.03 -19.34
C PHE A 50 -17.39 -11.99 -20.02
N PHE A 51 -17.86 -12.28 -21.23
CA PHE A 51 -18.76 -11.37 -21.94
C PHE A 51 -20.23 -11.61 -21.62
N PRO A 52 -21.03 -10.55 -21.42
CA PRO A 52 -22.48 -10.68 -21.44
C PRO A 52 -22.95 -11.26 -22.77
N GLN A 53 -24.07 -11.97 -22.78
CA GLN A 53 -24.69 -12.38 -24.05
C GLN A 53 -24.96 -11.15 -24.93
N PRO A 54 -24.56 -11.16 -26.22
CA PRO A 54 -24.81 -10.07 -27.17
C PRO A 54 -26.30 -9.66 -27.24
N TRP A 55 -26.59 -8.36 -27.40
CA TRP A 55 -27.93 -7.81 -27.72
C TRP A 55 -27.82 -6.71 -28.78
N ARG A 56 -28.94 -6.30 -29.37
CA ARG A 56 -29.04 -5.11 -30.24
C ARG A 56 -30.18 -4.22 -29.78
N CYS A 57 -30.11 -2.93 -30.10
CA CYS A 57 -31.13 -1.96 -29.73
C CYS A 57 -32.55 -2.30 -30.22
N SER A 58 -32.66 -3.14 -31.26
CA SER A 58 -33.91 -3.56 -31.90
C SER A 58 -34.31 -5.03 -31.62
N GLY A 59 -33.70 -5.70 -30.62
CA GLY A 59 -34.02 -7.08 -30.25
C GLY A 59 -32.79 -8.00 -30.12
N THR A 60 -32.96 -9.29 -30.41
CA THR A 60 -31.91 -10.30 -30.22
C THR A 60 -30.74 -10.08 -31.17
N ALA A 61 -29.51 -10.04 -30.63
CA ALA A 61 -28.31 -9.89 -31.43
C ALA A 61 -27.96 -11.16 -32.22
N PRO A 62 -27.36 -11.02 -33.42
CA PRO A 62 -26.61 -12.10 -34.04
C PRO A 62 -25.28 -12.33 -33.29
N ASN A 63 -24.80 -13.57 -33.32
CA ASN A 63 -23.46 -13.98 -32.91
C ASN A 63 -22.68 -14.36 -34.19
N PRO A 64 -21.48 -13.79 -34.48
CA PRO A 64 -20.68 -12.88 -33.64
C PRO A 64 -20.96 -11.38 -33.87
N GLN A 65 -20.81 -10.60 -32.79
CA GLN A 65 -20.74 -9.13 -32.83
C GLN A 65 -19.29 -8.65 -32.70
N SER A 66 -18.96 -7.53 -33.34
CA SER A 66 -17.72 -6.80 -33.11
C SER A 66 -17.73 -6.05 -31.76
N ILE A 67 -16.55 -5.73 -31.22
CA ILE A 67 -16.41 -4.90 -30.01
C ILE A 67 -17.15 -3.57 -30.17
N ARG A 68 -17.02 -2.93 -31.35
CA ARG A 68 -17.74 -1.70 -31.68
C ARG A 68 -19.26 -1.86 -31.60
N GLU A 69 -19.81 -2.88 -32.26
CA GLU A 69 -21.26 -3.10 -32.26
C GLU A 69 -21.77 -3.30 -30.84
N PHE A 70 -21.05 -4.10 -30.04
CA PHE A 70 -21.43 -4.36 -28.65
C PHE A 70 -21.36 -3.09 -27.80
N HIS A 71 -20.30 -2.28 -27.95
CA HIS A 71 -20.19 -0.98 -27.30
C HIS A 71 -21.37 -0.06 -27.66
N PHE A 72 -21.67 0.11 -28.95
CA PHE A 72 -22.81 0.93 -29.41
C PHE A 72 -24.14 0.50 -28.78
N ASN A 73 -24.35 -0.81 -28.61
CA ASN A 73 -25.58 -1.35 -28.04
C ASN A 73 -25.77 -0.99 -26.55
N TRP A 74 -24.74 -0.54 -25.82
CA TRP A 74 -24.87 -0.03 -24.45
C TRP A 74 -25.56 1.33 -24.37
N HIS A 75 -25.47 2.14 -25.42
CA HIS A 75 -25.96 3.52 -25.40
C HIS A 75 -27.40 3.69 -25.90
N CYS A 76 -27.99 2.61 -26.42
CA CYS A 76 -29.40 2.61 -26.75
C CYS A 76 -30.25 2.50 -25.48
N THR A 77 -31.31 3.30 -25.38
CA THR A 77 -32.43 3.07 -24.45
C THR A 77 -33.10 1.75 -24.80
N ASN A 78 -32.62 0.65 -24.22
CA ASN A 78 -33.21 -0.67 -24.40
C ASN A 78 -34.56 -0.73 -23.66
N ARG A 79 -35.65 -0.86 -24.41
CA ARG A 79 -37.01 -1.04 -23.88
C ARG A 79 -37.25 -2.45 -23.32
N ASP A 80 -36.35 -3.40 -23.61
CA ASP A 80 -36.35 -4.75 -23.06
C ASP A 80 -35.23 -4.87 -22.00
N HIS A 81 -35.33 -4.04 -20.95
CA HIS A 81 -34.65 -4.29 -19.69
C HIS A 81 -34.91 -5.75 -19.28
N ILE A 82 -33.91 -6.63 -19.40
CA ILE A 82 -33.79 -7.74 -18.47
C ILE A 82 -33.09 -7.10 -17.26
N PRO A 83 -33.83 -6.63 -16.23
CA PRO A 83 -33.25 -5.79 -15.17
C PRO A 83 -32.29 -6.58 -14.28
N VAL A 84 -32.30 -7.91 -14.41
CA VAL A 84 -31.46 -8.81 -13.64
C VAL A 84 -30.04 -8.72 -14.19
N ASN A 85 -29.12 -8.22 -13.35
CA ASN A 85 -27.68 -8.24 -13.57
C ASN A 85 -27.11 -7.15 -14.51
N PHE A 86 -27.86 -6.08 -14.80
CA PHE A 86 -27.41 -4.98 -15.68
C PHE A 86 -26.04 -4.40 -15.27
N GLY A 87 -25.87 -4.02 -14.00
CA GLY A 87 -24.64 -3.37 -13.53
C GLY A 87 -23.42 -4.27 -13.65
N ASN A 88 -23.56 -5.55 -13.31
CA ASN A 88 -22.47 -6.53 -13.48
C ASN A 88 -22.06 -6.68 -14.94
N ARG A 89 -23.01 -6.65 -15.88
CA ARG A 89 -22.70 -6.69 -17.32
C ARG A 89 -22.05 -5.39 -17.79
N PHE A 90 -22.54 -4.24 -17.35
CA PHE A 90 -22.03 -2.92 -17.75
C PHE A 90 -20.59 -2.73 -17.30
N PHE A 91 -20.32 -2.89 -16.01
CA PHE A 91 -18.97 -2.74 -15.48
C PHE A 91 -18.03 -3.86 -15.95
N GLY A 92 -18.54 -5.10 -16.04
CA GLY A 92 -17.76 -6.24 -16.54
C GLY A 92 -17.29 -6.05 -17.99
N PHE A 93 -18.16 -5.52 -18.87
CA PHE A 93 -17.76 -5.17 -20.22
C PHE A 93 -16.70 -4.08 -20.24
N HIS A 94 -16.91 -2.95 -19.55
CA HIS A 94 -15.96 -1.84 -19.59
C HIS A 94 -14.59 -2.21 -19.04
N LYS A 95 -14.53 -3.01 -17.96
CA LYS A 95 -13.28 -3.54 -17.44
C LYS A 95 -12.53 -4.39 -18.48
N GLN A 96 -13.21 -5.35 -19.11
CA GLN A 96 -12.60 -6.20 -20.15
C GLN A 96 -12.24 -5.45 -21.42
N PHE A 97 -13.05 -4.47 -21.79
CA PHE A 97 -12.81 -3.57 -22.89
C PHE A 97 -11.48 -2.82 -22.68
N LEU A 98 -11.27 -2.23 -21.49
CA LEU A 98 -10.04 -1.51 -21.17
C LEU A 98 -8.81 -2.45 -21.13
N GLN A 99 -8.94 -3.59 -20.45
CA GLN A 99 -7.87 -4.58 -20.32
C GLN A 99 -7.50 -5.21 -21.67
N GLY A 100 -8.50 -5.54 -22.47
CA GLY A 100 -8.34 -6.10 -23.81
C GLY A 100 -7.65 -5.13 -24.75
N TYR A 101 -8.02 -3.85 -24.70
CA TYR A 101 -7.36 -2.83 -25.51
C TYR A 101 -5.90 -2.59 -25.09
N ASN A 102 -5.61 -2.52 -23.79
CA ASN A 102 -4.24 -2.43 -23.29
C ASN A 102 -3.39 -3.63 -23.72
N SER A 103 -3.95 -4.83 -23.64
CA SER A 103 -3.28 -6.06 -24.08
C SER A 103 -3.04 -6.06 -25.60
N TYR A 104 -3.98 -5.51 -26.36
CA TYR A 104 -3.84 -5.34 -27.81
C TYR A 104 -2.72 -4.35 -28.16
N LEU A 105 -2.72 -3.14 -27.60
CA LEU A 105 -1.66 -2.14 -27.80
C LEU A 105 -0.29 -2.70 -27.45
N ALA A 106 -0.19 -3.36 -26.29
CA ALA A 106 1.03 -4.02 -25.87
C ALA A 106 1.48 -5.05 -26.90
N SER A 107 0.57 -5.87 -27.45
CA SER A 107 0.92 -6.92 -28.42
C SER A 107 1.48 -6.39 -29.75
N VAL A 108 1.08 -5.19 -30.16
CA VAL A 108 1.55 -4.56 -31.42
C VAL A 108 2.70 -3.57 -31.22
N ASN A 109 3.21 -3.44 -29.98
CA ASN A 109 4.27 -2.49 -29.61
C ASN A 109 3.88 -1.03 -29.84
N GLU A 110 2.64 -0.69 -29.53
CA GLU A 110 2.19 0.69 -29.46
C GLU A 110 2.25 1.18 -28.00
N PRO A 111 2.56 2.47 -27.78
CA PRO A 111 2.62 3.04 -26.45
C PRO A 111 1.24 2.99 -25.78
N ARG A 112 1.24 3.02 -24.45
CA ARG A 112 -0.02 3.13 -23.71
C ARG A 112 -0.69 4.47 -24.02
N ILE A 113 -2.03 4.47 -24.02
CA ILE A 113 -2.81 5.72 -24.04
C ILE A 113 -3.06 6.14 -22.60
N GLN A 114 -2.70 7.38 -22.25
CA GLN A 114 -3.01 7.94 -20.94
C GLN A 114 -4.53 8.03 -20.77
N VAL A 115 -5.00 7.67 -19.58
CA VAL A 115 -6.40 7.80 -19.19
C VAL A 115 -6.75 9.28 -19.08
N TRP A 116 -8.02 9.63 -19.32
CA TRP A 116 -8.47 11.01 -19.26
C TRP A 116 -9.80 11.10 -18.53
N GLU A 117 -9.90 12.00 -17.56
CA GLU A 117 -11.13 12.27 -16.84
C GLU A 117 -11.82 13.55 -17.34
N PRO A 118 -13.08 13.49 -17.79
CA PRO A 118 -13.80 14.69 -18.19
C PRO A 118 -14.11 15.59 -16.99
N GLY A 119 -14.04 16.89 -17.22
CA GLY A 119 -14.50 17.88 -16.28
C GLY A 119 -14.71 19.23 -16.94
N PRO A 120 -15.41 20.17 -16.26
CA PRO A 120 -15.59 21.52 -16.76
C PRO A 120 -14.24 22.18 -17.07
N GLY A 121 -14.01 22.50 -18.35
CA GLY A 121 -12.80 23.20 -18.80
C GLY A 121 -11.54 22.35 -18.91
N VAL A 122 -11.61 21.04 -18.63
CA VAL A 122 -10.51 20.09 -18.88
C VAL A 122 -10.24 20.05 -20.39
N PRO A 123 -8.97 20.11 -20.83
CA PRO A 123 -8.61 19.98 -22.24
C PRO A 123 -8.94 18.58 -22.78
N ILE A 124 -9.52 18.52 -23.98
CA ILE A 124 -9.73 17.28 -24.72
C ILE A 124 -8.40 16.85 -25.40
N PRO A 125 -7.84 15.66 -25.10
CA PRO A 125 -6.47 15.28 -25.47
C PRO A 125 -6.12 15.28 -26.97
N PRO A 126 -6.97 14.82 -27.92
CA PRO A 126 -6.58 14.77 -29.33
C PRO A 126 -7.38 15.70 -30.23
N GLY A 127 -6.77 16.04 -31.37
CA GLY A 127 -7.48 16.59 -32.51
C GLY A 127 -8.25 15.49 -33.25
N HIS A 128 -9.44 15.80 -33.75
CA HIS A 128 -10.26 14.92 -34.58
C HIS A 128 -10.77 15.72 -35.78
N LYS A 129 -10.67 15.19 -37.00
CA LYS A 129 -11.24 15.76 -38.24
C LYS A 129 -11.07 17.29 -38.41
N GLY A 130 -9.87 17.82 -38.20
CA GLY A 130 -9.56 19.25 -38.37
C GLY A 130 -9.74 20.13 -37.12
N ARG A 131 -9.93 19.53 -35.94
CA ARG A 131 -9.99 20.23 -34.65
C ARG A 131 -8.58 20.57 -34.13
N ALA A 132 -8.49 21.66 -33.36
CA ALA A 132 -7.32 21.94 -32.55
C ALA A 132 -7.26 20.98 -31.35
N ARG A 133 -6.08 20.35 -31.15
CA ARG A 133 -5.74 19.61 -29.93
C ARG A 133 -6.00 20.48 -28.70
N MET A 134 -6.40 19.90 -27.57
CA MET A 134 -6.61 20.60 -26.29
C MET A 134 -7.81 21.58 -26.25
N THR A 135 -8.85 21.34 -27.06
CA THR A 135 -10.10 22.12 -26.95
C THR A 135 -10.73 21.89 -25.58
N ARG A 136 -11.09 22.96 -24.85
CA ARG A 136 -11.66 22.85 -23.49
C ARG A 136 -13.14 22.47 -23.53
N CYS A 137 -13.53 21.46 -22.77
CA CYS A 137 -14.94 21.08 -22.65
C CYS A 137 -15.66 21.87 -21.55
N THR A 138 -16.17 23.07 -21.86
CA THR A 138 -16.84 23.93 -20.85
C THR A 138 -18.14 23.36 -20.30
N ASN A 139 -18.82 22.49 -21.06
CA ASN A 139 -20.10 21.88 -20.68
C ASN A 139 -19.96 20.44 -20.15
N CYS A 140 -18.75 19.89 -20.09
CA CYS A 140 -18.54 18.56 -19.52
C CYS A 140 -18.92 18.53 -18.04
N LEU A 141 -19.54 17.44 -17.61
CA LEU A 141 -19.96 17.23 -16.23
C LEU A 141 -18.81 16.63 -15.43
N ALA A 142 -18.51 17.21 -14.27
CA ALA A 142 -17.68 16.56 -13.27
C ALA A 142 -18.38 15.30 -12.71
N LEU A 143 -17.61 14.43 -12.06
CA LEU A 143 -18.19 13.29 -11.36
C LEU A 143 -19.11 13.77 -10.23
N GLU A 144 -20.36 13.33 -10.26
CA GLU A 144 -21.37 13.69 -9.26
C GLU A 144 -21.00 13.14 -7.88
N THR A 145 -21.35 13.88 -6.81
CA THR A 145 -21.04 13.52 -5.42
C THR A 145 -21.57 12.14 -5.02
N ARG A 146 -22.68 11.67 -5.60
CA ARG A 146 -23.18 10.32 -5.32
C ARG A 146 -22.24 9.20 -5.78
N PHE A 147 -21.36 9.46 -6.74
CA PHE A 147 -20.35 8.50 -7.22
C PHE A 147 -18.99 8.68 -6.55
N LYS A 148 -18.84 9.62 -5.62
CA LYS A 148 -17.62 9.83 -4.84
C LYS A 148 -17.63 9.03 -3.54
N ALA A 149 -16.47 8.52 -3.14
CA ALA A 149 -16.29 7.78 -1.90
C ALA A 149 -16.45 8.73 -0.69
N PRO A 150 -16.96 8.26 0.46
CA PRO A 150 -16.96 9.05 1.68
C PRO A 150 -15.53 9.47 2.06
N PRO A 151 -15.30 10.69 2.57
CA PRO A 151 -16.31 11.71 2.95
C PRO A 151 -16.78 12.59 1.78
N GLU A 152 -16.16 12.51 0.61
CA GLU A 152 -16.44 13.40 -0.53
C GLU A 152 -17.82 13.16 -1.18
N GLY A 153 -18.45 12.04 -0.85
CA GLY A 153 -19.69 11.63 -1.47
C GLY A 153 -20.42 10.51 -0.77
N THR A 154 -21.35 9.92 -1.50
CA THR A 154 -22.29 8.91 -0.98
C THR A 154 -22.23 7.60 -1.76
N LEU A 155 -21.07 7.25 -2.34
CA LEU A 155 -20.91 6.01 -3.12
C LEU A 155 -21.27 4.76 -2.28
N ASN A 156 -21.04 4.82 -0.97
CA ASN A 156 -21.43 3.79 0.00
C ASN A 156 -22.95 3.55 0.11
N THR A 157 -23.80 4.45 -0.42
CA THR A 157 -25.27 4.31 -0.38
C THR A 157 -25.81 3.35 -1.44
N PHE A 158 -25.03 3.02 -2.46
CA PHE A 158 -25.39 2.01 -3.43
C PHE A 158 -25.24 0.62 -2.83
N THR A 159 -26.34 -0.12 -2.69
CA THR A 159 -26.33 -1.47 -2.09
C THR A 159 -26.04 -2.59 -3.10
N THR A 160 -26.15 -2.32 -4.40
CA THR A 160 -25.88 -3.30 -5.46
C THR A 160 -25.22 -2.65 -6.68
N LEU A 161 -24.42 -3.42 -7.42
CA LEU A 161 -23.87 -2.98 -8.72
C LEU A 161 -24.96 -2.62 -9.74
N ASN A 162 -26.13 -3.27 -9.67
CA ASN A 162 -27.25 -2.92 -10.55
C ASN A 162 -27.80 -1.51 -10.27
N ALA A 163 -27.93 -1.12 -9.00
CA ALA A 163 -28.36 0.23 -8.65
C ALA A 163 -27.34 1.28 -9.11
N LEU A 164 -26.05 1.00 -8.91
CA LEU A 164 -24.96 1.87 -9.38
C LEU A 164 -24.97 2.00 -10.91
N GLY A 165 -25.02 0.88 -11.64
CA GLY A 165 -25.03 0.84 -13.10
C GLY A 165 -26.24 1.56 -13.71
N ASN A 166 -27.45 1.34 -13.18
CA ASN A 166 -28.67 2.01 -13.65
C ASN A 166 -28.62 3.53 -13.43
N THR A 167 -27.83 4.00 -12.48
CA THR A 167 -27.77 5.42 -12.10
C THR A 167 -26.69 6.16 -12.87
N ILE A 168 -25.55 5.50 -13.14
CA ILE A 168 -24.41 6.13 -13.80
C ILE A 168 -24.59 6.32 -15.31
N ILE A 169 -25.43 5.49 -15.95
CA ILE A 169 -25.62 5.51 -17.41
C ILE A 169 -26.12 6.87 -17.93
N ASP A 170 -27.00 7.55 -17.19
CA ASP A 170 -27.53 8.86 -17.61
C ASP A 170 -26.44 9.93 -17.58
N TRP A 171 -25.66 9.99 -16.49
CA TRP A 171 -24.51 10.88 -16.37
C TRP A 171 -23.51 10.61 -17.51
N HIS A 172 -23.25 9.33 -17.75
CA HIS A 172 -22.35 8.89 -18.80
C HIS A 172 -22.79 9.35 -20.20
N ASN A 173 -24.03 9.04 -20.60
CA ASN A 173 -24.59 9.40 -21.91
C ASN A 173 -24.69 10.92 -22.09
N ASN A 174 -25.00 11.67 -21.04
CA ASN A 174 -24.99 13.13 -21.08
C ASN A 174 -23.60 13.69 -21.36
N ASN A 175 -22.55 13.09 -20.77
CA ASN A 175 -21.17 13.49 -21.00
C ASN A 175 -20.68 13.19 -22.42
N HIS A 176 -21.09 12.08 -23.03
CA HIS A 176 -20.90 11.84 -24.47
C HIS A 176 -21.43 13.02 -25.31
N GLY A 177 -22.68 13.44 -25.07
CA GLY A 177 -23.28 14.58 -25.78
C GLY A 177 -22.60 15.93 -25.48
N ASN A 178 -22.04 16.13 -24.29
CA ASN A 178 -21.27 17.32 -23.96
C ASN A 178 -19.92 17.37 -24.66
N LEU A 179 -19.23 16.23 -24.72
CA LEU A 179 -17.98 16.06 -25.45
C LEU A 179 -18.18 16.31 -26.95
N GLU A 180 -19.27 15.77 -27.51
CA GLU A 180 -19.69 16.06 -28.88
C GLU A 180 -19.86 17.57 -29.11
N ARG A 181 -20.63 18.25 -28.25
CA ARG A 181 -20.91 19.69 -28.36
C ARG A 181 -19.67 20.57 -28.22
N ALA A 182 -18.75 20.22 -27.31
CA ALA A 182 -17.49 20.93 -27.15
C ALA A 182 -16.53 20.70 -28.34
N GLY A 183 -16.61 19.52 -28.98
CA GLY A 183 -15.79 19.15 -30.13
C GLY A 183 -16.35 19.55 -31.51
N GLY A 184 -17.64 19.92 -31.61
CA GLY A 184 -18.31 20.30 -32.86
C GLY A 184 -18.76 19.09 -33.71
N SER A 185 -19.95 19.22 -34.33
CA SER A 185 -20.62 18.18 -35.10
C SER A 185 -20.03 18.06 -36.53
N GLY A 186 -19.07 17.16 -36.72
CA GLY A 186 -18.72 16.66 -38.06
C GLY A 186 -19.84 15.79 -38.67
N SER A 187 -19.63 15.28 -39.89
CA SER A 187 -20.60 14.61 -40.79
C SER A 187 -21.34 13.36 -40.28
N CYS A 188 -21.22 12.98 -39.01
CA CYS A 188 -21.95 11.85 -38.44
C CYS A 188 -23.38 12.32 -38.10
N ARG A 189 -24.40 11.67 -38.66
CA ARG A 189 -25.83 11.98 -38.40
C ARG A 189 -26.47 10.84 -37.61
N GLY A 190 -27.24 11.14 -36.56
CA GLY A 190 -28.01 10.15 -35.78
C GLY A 190 -28.29 10.59 -34.34
N THR A 191 -28.98 9.76 -33.55
CA THR A 191 -28.98 9.85 -32.07
C THR A 191 -27.67 9.24 -31.57
N LEU A 192 -26.79 10.06 -30.97
CA LEU A 192 -25.40 9.74 -30.60
C LEU A 192 -24.47 9.45 -31.82
N PRO A 193 -24.22 10.46 -32.67
CA PRO A 193 -23.42 10.30 -33.89
C PRO A 193 -21.93 9.98 -33.65
N ASP A 194 -21.42 10.27 -32.46
CA ASP A 194 -20.05 10.02 -31.99
C ASP A 194 -19.72 8.52 -31.90
N ILE A 195 -20.67 7.69 -31.46
CA ILE A 195 -20.49 6.23 -31.32
C ILE A 195 -20.72 5.50 -32.67
N GLY A 196 -21.40 6.14 -33.61
CA GLY A 196 -21.72 5.60 -34.93
C GLY A 196 -20.56 5.58 -35.94
N CYS A 197 -19.44 6.25 -35.65
CA CYS A 197 -18.33 6.50 -36.59
C CYS A 197 -16.96 6.06 -36.00
N PRO A 198 -16.55 4.79 -36.09
CA PRO A 198 -15.39 4.22 -35.40
C PRO A 198 -14.06 4.44 -36.12
N GLU A 199 -14.07 4.96 -37.36
CA GLU A 199 -12.85 5.15 -38.18
C GLU A 199 -11.84 6.13 -37.55
N PHE A 200 -12.11 6.68 -36.36
CA PHE A 200 -11.36 7.78 -35.72
C PHE A 200 -11.28 7.69 -34.17
N SER A 201 -11.51 6.52 -33.57
CA SER A 201 -11.83 6.32 -32.13
C SER A 201 -10.73 5.99 -31.07
N PRO A 202 -9.42 5.89 -31.34
CA PRO A 202 -8.37 5.53 -30.35
C PRO A 202 -8.09 6.60 -29.32
N VAL A 203 -7.78 7.78 -29.84
CA VAL A 203 -7.41 8.95 -29.05
C VAL A 203 -8.67 9.68 -28.66
N ASP A 204 -9.79 9.46 -29.36
CA ASP A 204 -11.06 10.09 -29.03
C ASP A 204 -11.32 9.93 -27.52
N PRO A 205 -11.32 11.05 -26.76
CA PRO A 205 -11.51 11.01 -25.31
C PRO A 205 -12.77 10.25 -24.94
N ILE A 206 -13.77 10.28 -25.83
CA ILE A 206 -15.08 9.68 -25.67
C ILE A 206 -15.01 8.16 -25.53
N PHE A 207 -13.93 7.51 -25.99
CA PHE A 207 -13.92 6.07 -26.21
C PHE A 207 -13.02 5.28 -25.25
N TYR A 208 -11.70 5.33 -25.37
CA TYR A 208 -10.84 4.60 -24.44
C TYR A 208 -10.55 5.40 -23.16
N PRO A 209 -10.04 6.65 -23.25
CA PRO A 209 -9.57 7.39 -22.07
C PRO A 209 -10.66 7.66 -21.03
N TYR A 210 -11.87 8.06 -21.46
CA TYR A 210 -12.99 8.37 -20.56
C TYR A 210 -13.54 7.16 -19.80
N HIS A 211 -13.64 5.99 -20.46
CA HIS A 211 -14.33 4.83 -19.89
C HIS A 211 -13.61 4.20 -18.69
N HIS A 212 -12.34 4.56 -18.47
CA HIS A 212 -11.60 4.17 -17.27
C HIS A 212 -12.30 4.59 -15.97
N ILE A 213 -13.05 5.70 -15.97
CA ILE A 213 -13.84 6.16 -14.80
C ILE A 213 -14.75 5.06 -14.23
N PHE A 214 -15.22 4.13 -15.07
CA PHE A 214 -16.08 3.03 -14.63
C PHE A 214 -15.34 1.97 -13.82
N ASP A 215 -14.12 1.62 -14.22
CA ASP A 215 -13.26 0.72 -13.45
C ASP A 215 -12.98 1.35 -12.07
N GLU A 216 -12.72 2.66 -12.03
CA GLU A 216 -12.49 3.37 -10.77
C GLU A 216 -13.70 3.40 -9.85
N ILE A 217 -14.87 3.82 -10.35
CA ILE A 217 -16.07 3.90 -9.53
C ILE A 217 -16.47 2.52 -9.02
N GLN A 218 -16.33 1.48 -9.85
CA GLN A 218 -16.59 0.11 -9.41
C GLN A 218 -15.57 -0.36 -8.36
N ASP A 219 -14.28 -0.14 -8.59
CA ASP A 219 -13.22 -0.55 -7.67
C ASP A 219 -13.38 0.12 -6.31
N GLU A 220 -13.65 1.43 -6.28
CA GLU A 220 -13.84 2.18 -5.04
C GLU A 220 -15.20 1.87 -4.38
N TRP A 221 -16.24 1.52 -5.15
CA TRP A 221 -17.47 0.99 -4.56
C TRP A 221 -17.23 -0.37 -3.89
N ARG A 222 -16.42 -1.23 -4.53
CA ARG A 222 -16.06 -2.56 -4.01
C ARG A 222 -15.26 -2.46 -2.71
N THR A 223 -14.32 -1.52 -2.56
CA THR A 223 -13.56 -1.36 -1.30
C THR A 223 -14.45 -1.03 -0.10
N LEU A 224 -15.64 -0.47 -0.33
CA LEU A 224 -16.65 -0.15 0.69
C LEU A 224 -17.53 -1.35 1.09
N GLN A 225 -17.47 -2.47 0.37
CA GLN A 225 -18.27 -3.67 0.64
C GLN A 225 -17.52 -4.67 1.53
N PRO A 226 -18.24 -5.50 2.31
CA PRO A 226 -17.67 -6.68 2.93
C PRO A 226 -16.95 -7.56 1.90
N THR A 227 -15.91 -8.29 2.34
CA THR A 227 -15.07 -9.09 1.45
C THR A 227 -14.65 -10.38 2.13
N ASP A 228 -14.60 -11.45 1.33
CA ASP A 228 -13.96 -12.71 1.71
C ASP A 228 -12.50 -12.66 1.29
N VAL A 229 -11.58 -12.81 2.25
CA VAL A 229 -10.13 -12.70 2.05
C VAL A 229 -9.46 -14.04 2.30
N ALA A 230 -8.60 -14.46 1.37
CA ALA A 230 -7.67 -15.55 1.60
C ALA A 230 -6.24 -15.02 1.75
N ILE A 231 -5.60 -15.38 2.86
CA ILE A 231 -4.15 -15.27 3.02
C ILE A 231 -3.54 -16.54 2.43
N VAL A 232 -2.62 -16.38 1.48
CA VAL A 232 -1.97 -17.46 0.74
C VAL A 232 -0.48 -17.41 1.00
N LEU A 233 0.02 -18.33 1.84
CA LEU A 233 1.41 -18.32 2.29
C LEU A 233 2.21 -19.47 1.70
N ASP A 234 3.34 -19.12 1.11
CA ASP A 234 4.36 -20.09 0.75
C ASP A 234 4.99 -20.73 2.00
N ARG A 235 5.12 -22.05 1.97
CA ARG A 235 5.85 -22.88 2.93
C ARG A 235 6.76 -23.89 2.22
N SER A 236 7.26 -23.54 1.04
CA SER A 236 8.31 -24.25 0.32
C SER A 236 9.56 -24.47 1.19
N GLY A 237 10.47 -25.33 0.74
CA GLY A 237 11.74 -25.57 1.43
C GLY A 237 12.59 -24.30 1.58
N SER A 238 12.58 -23.40 0.60
CA SER A 238 13.34 -22.14 0.61
C SER A 238 12.90 -21.17 1.70
N MET A 239 11.63 -21.25 2.15
CA MET A 239 11.13 -20.49 3.30
C MET A 239 11.79 -20.84 4.64
N SER A 240 12.57 -21.93 4.71
CA SER A 240 13.40 -22.28 5.88
C SER A 240 14.69 -21.46 5.98
N LEU A 241 15.05 -20.71 4.93
CA LEU A 241 16.27 -19.92 4.91
C LEU A 241 16.23 -18.80 5.95
N PRO A 242 17.39 -18.36 6.46
CA PRO A 242 17.47 -17.27 7.41
C PRO A 242 16.81 -15.98 6.87
N GLY A 243 16.02 -15.33 7.71
CA GLY A 243 15.57 -13.95 7.49
C GLY A 243 16.69 -12.94 7.76
N THR A 244 16.44 -11.68 7.43
CA THR A 244 17.40 -10.57 7.61
C THR A 244 17.53 -10.10 9.07
N ARG A 245 16.53 -10.35 9.93
CA ARG A 245 16.51 -9.92 11.34
C ARG A 245 16.46 -11.08 12.34
N GLY A 246 16.80 -12.28 11.88
CA GLY A 246 16.80 -13.51 12.66
C GLY A 246 15.53 -14.34 12.47
N GLY A 247 15.60 -15.61 12.85
CA GLY A 247 14.57 -16.60 12.48
C GLY A 247 14.65 -16.97 11.00
N THR A 248 13.60 -17.61 10.50
CA THR A 248 13.45 -18.01 9.10
C THR A 248 12.57 -17.04 8.32
N ARG A 249 12.63 -17.08 6.98
CA ARG A 249 11.68 -16.38 6.11
C ARG A 249 10.23 -16.72 6.43
N LEU A 250 9.96 -18.00 6.76
CA LEU A 250 8.65 -18.45 7.22
C LEU A 250 8.24 -17.77 8.54
N ASP A 251 9.16 -17.53 9.48
CA ASP A 251 8.85 -16.82 10.73
C ASP A 251 8.47 -15.35 10.46
N ALA A 252 9.18 -14.69 9.54
CA ALA A 252 8.84 -13.33 9.10
C ALA A 252 7.44 -13.30 8.45
N ALA A 253 7.15 -14.25 7.54
CA ALA A 253 5.84 -14.37 6.90
C ALA A 253 4.71 -14.64 7.90
N LYS A 254 4.92 -15.53 8.89
CA LYS A 254 3.95 -15.77 9.98
C LYS A 254 3.67 -14.49 10.76
N SER A 255 4.72 -13.74 11.10
CA SER A 255 4.57 -12.47 11.82
C SER A 255 3.80 -11.42 11.00
N ALA A 256 4.05 -11.30 9.69
CA ALA A 256 3.36 -10.36 8.82
C ALA A 256 1.89 -10.76 8.60
N ALA A 257 1.59 -12.05 8.41
CA ALA A 257 0.22 -12.56 8.29
C ALA A 257 -0.60 -12.30 9.55
N SER A 258 0.02 -12.45 10.73
CA SER A 258 -0.63 -12.16 12.01
C SER A 258 -0.95 -10.67 12.17
N LEU A 259 -0.02 -9.79 11.77
CA LEU A 259 -0.26 -8.35 11.70
C LEU A 259 -1.43 -8.01 10.75
N PHE A 260 -1.50 -8.63 9.57
CA PHE A 260 -2.59 -8.39 8.62
C PHE A 260 -3.96 -8.78 9.17
N VAL A 261 -4.07 -9.94 9.83
CA VAL A 261 -5.33 -10.33 10.48
C VAL A 261 -5.68 -9.36 11.61
N ASP A 262 -4.69 -8.86 12.34
CA ASP A 262 -4.88 -7.84 13.36
C ASP A 262 -5.30 -6.47 12.80
N LEU A 263 -5.02 -6.20 11.52
CA LEU A 263 -5.47 -5.02 10.78
C LEU A 263 -6.94 -5.11 10.35
N LEU A 264 -7.52 -6.30 10.23
CA LEU A 264 -8.93 -6.48 9.91
C LEU A 264 -9.83 -5.98 11.05
N GLU A 265 -10.94 -5.35 10.69
CA GLU A 265 -11.85 -4.74 11.65
C GLU A 265 -13.04 -5.63 11.96
N ASP A 266 -13.27 -5.83 13.24
CA ASP A 266 -14.47 -6.51 13.73
C ASP A 266 -15.72 -5.69 13.38
N GLY A 267 -16.75 -6.38 12.89
CA GLY A 267 -18.04 -5.77 12.55
C GLY A 267 -18.12 -5.16 11.15
N ALA A 268 -17.03 -5.12 10.37
CA ALA A 268 -17.04 -4.67 8.97
C ALA A 268 -17.62 -5.72 7.98
N GLY A 269 -18.06 -6.87 8.48
CA GLY A 269 -18.62 -7.97 7.68
C GLY A 269 -17.59 -8.80 6.92
N HIS A 270 -16.30 -8.42 6.97
CA HIS A 270 -15.23 -9.19 6.33
C HIS A 270 -15.11 -10.60 6.93
N LYS A 271 -14.66 -11.53 6.08
CA LYS A 271 -14.26 -12.86 6.51
C LYS A 271 -12.85 -13.13 6.01
N VAL A 272 -12.10 -13.91 6.77
CA VAL A 272 -10.73 -14.27 6.44
C VAL A 272 -10.53 -15.76 6.63
N GLY A 273 -9.77 -16.35 5.72
CA GLY A 273 -9.27 -17.72 5.82
C GLY A 273 -7.83 -17.78 5.33
N MET A 274 -7.19 -18.94 5.50
CA MET A 274 -5.80 -19.14 5.12
C MET A 274 -5.61 -20.46 4.39
N VAL A 275 -4.79 -20.40 3.34
CA VAL A 275 -4.23 -21.55 2.64
C VAL A 275 -2.71 -21.38 2.61
N SER A 276 -1.97 -22.42 2.93
CA SER A 276 -0.53 -22.48 2.66
C SER A 276 -0.24 -23.39 1.48
N PHE A 277 0.88 -23.19 0.79
CA PHE A 277 1.28 -24.05 -0.32
C PHE A 277 2.77 -24.38 -0.28
N SER A 278 3.09 -25.55 -0.81
CA SER A 278 4.45 -25.90 -1.24
C SER A 278 4.35 -26.72 -2.53
N THR A 279 4.73 -28.00 -2.52
CA THR A 279 4.49 -28.91 -3.66
C THR A 279 2.99 -29.00 -3.99
N THR A 280 2.16 -28.92 -2.96
CA THR A 280 0.70 -28.80 -3.06
C THR A 280 0.20 -27.81 -2.01
N ALA A 281 -0.95 -27.21 -2.25
CA ALA A 281 -1.67 -26.40 -1.30
C ALA A 281 -2.30 -27.24 -0.18
N SER A 282 -2.54 -26.63 0.99
CA SER A 282 -3.21 -27.25 2.12
C SER A 282 -4.62 -27.70 1.74
N ASN A 283 -4.96 -28.97 2.01
CA ASN A 283 -6.29 -29.51 1.84
C ASN A 283 -6.62 -30.47 3.00
N PRO A 284 -7.53 -30.12 3.93
CA PRO A 284 -8.34 -28.90 3.97
C PRO A 284 -7.51 -27.60 4.13
N PRO A 285 -8.11 -26.41 3.89
CA PRO A 285 -7.47 -25.13 4.19
C PRO A 285 -6.95 -25.06 5.64
N ASP A 286 -5.80 -24.40 5.85
CA ASP A 286 -5.18 -24.28 7.18
C ASP A 286 -6.05 -23.53 8.19
N MET A 287 -6.81 -22.55 7.70
CA MET A 287 -7.84 -21.83 8.42
C MET A 287 -9.08 -21.71 7.51
N PRO A 288 -10.25 -22.24 7.90
CA PRO A 288 -11.48 -22.05 7.15
C PRO A 288 -11.89 -20.58 7.14
N LEU A 289 -12.77 -20.21 6.21
CA LEU A 289 -13.24 -18.84 6.07
C LEU A 289 -14.18 -18.47 7.22
N ASN A 290 -13.73 -17.58 8.11
CA ASN A 290 -14.43 -17.23 9.35
C ASN A 290 -14.52 -15.71 9.56
N ASN A 291 -15.36 -15.30 10.52
CA ASN A 291 -15.54 -13.90 10.91
C ASN A 291 -14.27 -13.36 11.60
N ILE A 292 -14.00 -12.06 11.47
CA ILE A 292 -12.78 -11.43 12.00
C ILE A 292 -12.63 -11.60 13.52
N ALA A 293 -13.72 -11.63 14.29
CA ALA A 293 -13.66 -11.70 15.75
C ALA A 293 -12.90 -12.93 16.30
N SER A 294 -12.97 -14.08 15.61
CA SER A 294 -12.21 -15.29 16.00
C SER A 294 -10.88 -15.45 15.23
N ALA A 295 -10.69 -14.68 14.16
CA ALA A 295 -9.55 -14.82 13.25
C ALA A 295 -8.18 -14.70 13.92
N PRO A 296 -7.91 -13.80 14.90
CA PRO A 296 -6.58 -13.71 15.52
C PRO A 296 -6.14 -15.00 16.23
N ALA A 297 -7.05 -15.69 16.91
CA ALA A 297 -6.73 -16.95 17.59
C ALA A 297 -6.57 -18.09 16.58
N GLU A 298 -7.43 -18.13 15.56
CA GLU A 298 -7.41 -19.16 14.52
C GLU A 298 -6.17 -19.06 13.62
N ILE A 299 -5.80 -17.85 13.20
CA ILE A 299 -4.60 -17.62 12.39
C ILE A 299 -3.34 -17.98 13.19
N ALA A 300 -3.26 -17.60 14.48
CA ALA A 300 -2.12 -17.97 15.33
C ALA A 300 -1.99 -19.49 15.46
N ALA A 301 -3.12 -20.21 15.61
CA ALA A 301 -3.15 -21.66 15.64
C ALA A 301 -2.73 -22.27 14.29
N ALA A 302 -3.21 -21.73 13.16
CA ALA A 302 -2.85 -22.19 11.81
C ALA A 302 -1.35 -21.98 11.51
N LEU A 303 -0.84 -20.77 11.77
CA LEU A 303 0.56 -20.40 11.56
C LEU A 303 1.52 -21.24 12.40
N SER A 304 1.17 -21.56 13.65
CA SER A 304 2.05 -22.36 14.51
C SER A 304 2.31 -23.78 13.99
N ARG A 305 1.45 -24.30 13.11
CA ARG A 305 1.58 -25.63 12.48
C ARG A 305 2.36 -25.63 11.16
N LEU A 306 2.62 -24.46 10.57
CA LEU A 306 3.29 -24.41 9.27
C LEU A 306 4.77 -24.79 9.40
N VAL A 307 5.20 -25.68 8.52
CA VAL A 307 6.59 -26.13 8.37
C VAL A 307 6.99 -25.98 6.91
N SER A 308 8.16 -25.37 6.70
CA SER A 308 8.80 -25.20 5.39
C SER A 308 9.27 -26.55 4.83
N SER A 309 8.75 -26.97 3.68
CA SER A 309 9.18 -28.20 2.99
C SER A 309 8.61 -28.28 1.57
N GLY A 310 9.33 -28.97 0.68
CA GLY A 310 8.85 -29.26 -0.67
C GLY A 310 9.10 -28.11 -1.64
N GLN A 311 8.45 -28.22 -2.80
CA GLN A 311 8.59 -27.30 -3.94
C GLN A 311 7.65 -26.09 -3.81
N THR A 312 7.50 -25.30 -4.87
CA THR A 312 6.77 -24.02 -4.90
C THR A 312 5.69 -24.05 -5.99
N SER A 313 4.46 -24.40 -5.62
CA SER A 313 3.28 -24.40 -6.50
C SER A 313 2.34 -23.23 -6.19
N ILE A 314 2.66 -22.06 -6.75
CA ILE A 314 1.86 -20.85 -6.55
C ILE A 314 0.45 -21.02 -7.14
N GLY A 315 0.33 -21.67 -8.30
CA GLY A 315 -0.96 -21.90 -8.95
C GLY A 315 -1.91 -22.77 -8.11
N ASP A 316 -1.42 -23.78 -7.39
CA ASP A 316 -2.28 -24.60 -6.52
C ASP A 316 -2.76 -23.78 -5.31
N GLY A 317 -1.87 -22.95 -4.76
CA GLY A 317 -2.21 -22.00 -3.70
C GLY A 317 -3.34 -21.05 -4.12
N LEU A 318 -3.22 -20.43 -5.29
CA LEU A 318 -4.24 -19.56 -5.87
C LEU A 318 -5.58 -20.28 -6.11
N LEU A 319 -5.53 -21.50 -6.66
CA LEU A 319 -6.74 -22.28 -6.95
C LEU A 319 -7.48 -22.68 -5.66
N LYS A 320 -6.76 -23.13 -4.62
CA LYS A 320 -7.37 -23.47 -3.32
C LYS A 320 -7.89 -22.24 -2.60
N ALA A 321 -7.17 -21.12 -2.66
CA ALA A 321 -7.62 -19.85 -2.11
C ALA A 321 -8.89 -19.36 -2.79
N GLN A 322 -8.95 -19.42 -4.13
CA GLN A 322 -10.15 -19.10 -4.89
C GLN A 322 -11.31 -19.99 -4.45
N ASN A 323 -11.13 -21.31 -4.37
CA ASN A 323 -12.18 -22.21 -3.90
C ASN A 323 -12.67 -21.88 -2.49
N LEU A 324 -11.75 -21.55 -1.57
CA LEU A 324 -12.07 -21.15 -0.20
C LEU A 324 -12.96 -19.90 -0.19
N ILE A 325 -12.54 -18.81 -0.83
CA ILE A 325 -13.28 -17.54 -0.78
C ILE A 325 -14.56 -17.58 -1.62
N THR A 326 -14.61 -18.35 -2.72
CA THR A 326 -15.83 -18.47 -3.54
C THR A 326 -16.94 -19.24 -2.81
N SER A 327 -16.59 -20.05 -1.79
CA SER A 327 -17.57 -20.68 -0.91
C SER A 327 -18.18 -19.71 0.11
N GLY A 328 -17.55 -18.54 0.31
CA GLY A 328 -18.01 -17.49 1.22
C GLY A 328 -19.15 -16.65 0.65
N PRO A 329 -19.94 -16.00 1.53
CA PRO A 329 -21.17 -15.29 1.15
C PRO A 329 -20.93 -13.94 0.48
N GLU A 330 -19.75 -13.34 0.63
CA GLU A 330 -19.53 -11.96 0.19
C GLU A 330 -19.24 -11.91 -1.30
N ALA A 331 -19.87 -10.99 -2.05
CA ALA A 331 -19.64 -10.90 -3.50
C ALA A 331 -18.19 -10.52 -3.85
N ARG A 332 -17.53 -9.76 -2.97
CA ARG A 332 -16.14 -9.31 -3.15
C ARG A 332 -15.17 -10.35 -2.61
N LYS A 333 -14.15 -10.65 -3.42
CA LYS A 333 -13.12 -11.65 -3.15
C LYS A 333 -11.74 -11.00 -3.24
N ALA A 334 -10.86 -11.32 -2.29
CA ALA A 334 -9.49 -10.85 -2.31
C ALA A 334 -8.50 -11.94 -1.88
N ILE A 335 -7.31 -11.91 -2.45
CA ILE A 335 -6.18 -12.77 -2.13
C ILE A 335 -4.99 -11.89 -1.78
N LEU A 336 -4.38 -12.18 -0.63
CA LEU A 336 -3.04 -11.73 -0.28
C LEU A 336 -2.10 -12.92 -0.47
N LEU A 337 -1.20 -12.84 -1.45
CA LEU A 337 -0.25 -13.89 -1.79
C LEU A 337 1.15 -13.52 -1.30
N LEU A 338 1.85 -14.44 -0.63
CA LEU A 338 3.27 -14.31 -0.32
C LEU A 338 4.05 -15.53 -0.83
N THR A 339 5.19 -15.28 -1.47
CA THR A 339 6.22 -16.27 -1.84
C THR A 339 7.63 -15.68 -1.71
N ASP A 340 8.64 -16.52 -1.49
CA ASP A 340 10.06 -16.13 -1.49
C ASP A 340 10.83 -16.58 -2.74
N GLY A 341 10.15 -17.20 -3.71
CA GLY A 341 10.78 -17.92 -4.81
C GLY A 341 10.02 -17.91 -6.14
N GLU A 342 10.60 -18.59 -7.12
CA GLU A 342 9.96 -18.88 -8.40
C GLU A 342 9.07 -20.13 -8.29
N GLU A 343 7.91 -20.12 -8.95
CA GLU A 343 7.12 -21.35 -9.10
C GLU A 343 7.90 -22.38 -9.92
N ASN A 344 7.92 -23.62 -9.43
CA ASN A 344 8.65 -24.73 -10.04
C ASN A 344 7.82 -26.02 -10.06
N GLN A 345 6.57 -25.98 -9.59
CA GLN A 345 5.70 -27.13 -9.47
C GLN A 345 4.28 -26.82 -9.97
N PRO A 346 3.76 -27.55 -10.98
CA PRO A 346 2.38 -27.39 -11.44
C PRO A 346 1.34 -27.71 -10.35
N PRO A 347 0.13 -27.12 -10.43
CA PRO A 347 -0.29 -26.12 -11.41
C PRO A 347 0.44 -24.77 -11.23
N MET A 348 0.76 -24.14 -12.37
CA MET A 348 1.44 -22.84 -12.44
C MET A 348 0.42 -21.69 -12.44
N ILE A 349 0.86 -20.46 -12.21
CA ILE A 349 0.02 -19.25 -12.29
C ILE A 349 -0.70 -19.17 -13.64
N SER A 350 0.00 -19.50 -14.74
CA SER A 350 -0.56 -19.51 -16.09
C SER A 350 -1.74 -20.47 -16.26
N ASP A 351 -1.78 -21.54 -15.48
CA ASP A 351 -2.82 -22.57 -15.57
C ASP A 351 -4.11 -22.15 -14.86
N VAL A 352 -4.03 -21.20 -13.92
CA VAL A 352 -5.13 -20.88 -12.99
C VAL A 352 -5.59 -19.44 -13.05
N VAL A 353 -4.84 -18.51 -13.66
CA VAL A 353 -5.17 -17.06 -13.65
C VAL A 353 -6.58 -16.78 -14.18
N SER A 354 -7.05 -17.52 -15.18
CA SER A 354 -8.41 -17.39 -15.73
C SER A 354 -9.51 -17.77 -14.74
N SER A 355 -9.20 -18.62 -13.75
CA SER A 355 -10.15 -19.06 -12.71
C SER A 355 -10.39 -18.01 -11.62
N LEU A 356 -9.50 -17.00 -11.52
CA LEU A 356 -9.59 -15.96 -10.51
C LEU A 356 -10.71 -14.96 -10.79
N GLY A 357 -11.17 -14.85 -12.05
CA GLY A 357 -12.23 -13.92 -12.43
C GLY A 357 -11.95 -12.49 -11.97
N ASP A 358 -12.87 -11.93 -11.18
CA ASP A 358 -12.79 -10.57 -10.62
C ASP A 358 -12.11 -10.48 -9.25
N THR A 359 -11.53 -11.58 -8.74
CA THR A 359 -10.84 -11.60 -7.44
C THR A 359 -9.66 -10.64 -7.43
N HIS A 360 -9.59 -9.78 -6.41
CA HIS A 360 -8.50 -8.84 -6.21
C HIS A 360 -7.24 -9.55 -5.70
N VAL A 361 -6.07 -9.34 -6.30
CA VAL A 361 -4.82 -10.02 -5.86
C VAL A 361 -3.71 -9.03 -5.54
N CYS A 362 -3.34 -8.93 -4.26
CA CYS A 362 -2.10 -8.28 -3.83
C CYS A 362 -1.03 -9.32 -3.57
N SER A 363 0.17 -9.14 -4.13
CA SER A 363 1.26 -10.10 -3.97
C SER A 363 2.51 -9.48 -3.37
N VAL A 364 3.14 -10.23 -2.47
CA VAL A 364 4.34 -9.82 -1.74
C VAL A 364 5.46 -10.84 -1.98
N GLY A 365 6.59 -10.37 -2.52
CA GLY A 365 7.79 -11.19 -2.68
C GLY A 365 8.76 -11.02 -1.51
N LEU A 366 9.09 -12.10 -0.80
CA LEU A 366 10.11 -12.08 0.26
C LEU A 366 11.46 -12.55 -0.29
N GLY A 367 12.23 -11.64 -0.87
CA GLY A 367 13.48 -12.02 -1.52
C GLY A 367 14.07 -10.92 -2.36
N THR A 368 15.07 -11.27 -3.14
CA THR A 368 15.70 -10.34 -4.09
C THR A 368 15.13 -10.56 -5.48
N ALA A 369 15.36 -9.61 -6.39
CA ALA A 369 15.05 -9.77 -7.82
C ALA A 369 15.70 -11.03 -8.44
N MET A 370 16.73 -11.63 -7.81
CA MET A 370 17.36 -12.86 -8.30
C MET A 370 16.56 -14.12 -7.97
N THR A 371 15.85 -14.13 -6.85
CA THR A 371 15.11 -15.31 -6.37
C THR A 371 13.63 -15.27 -6.73
N LEU A 372 13.12 -14.10 -7.12
CA LEU A 372 11.71 -13.87 -7.44
C LEU A 372 11.50 -13.70 -8.96
N ASN A 373 10.35 -14.16 -9.45
CA ASN A 373 9.88 -13.83 -10.80
C ASN A 373 9.01 -12.56 -10.78
N GLY A 374 9.67 -11.41 -10.62
CA GLY A 374 9.02 -10.08 -10.54
C GLY A 374 8.02 -9.79 -11.66
N PRO A 375 8.35 -10.00 -12.96
CA PRO A 375 7.43 -9.71 -14.06
C PRO A 375 6.15 -10.54 -13.99
N LYS A 376 6.26 -11.83 -13.63
CA LYS A 376 5.09 -12.70 -13.49
C LYS A 376 4.20 -12.29 -12.31
N MET A 377 4.79 -11.95 -11.16
CA MET A 377 4.06 -11.51 -9.98
C MET A 377 3.39 -10.15 -10.21
N GLN A 378 4.09 -9.22 -10.84
CA GLN A 378 3.54 -7.93 -11.26
C GLN A 378 2.35 -8.12 -12.22
N GLN A 379 2.50 -8.96 -13.24
CA GLN A 379 1.43 -9.24 -14.19
C GLN A 379 0.20 -9.88 -13.52
N LEU A 380 0.40 -10.84 -12.60
CA LEU A 380 -0.67 -11.46 -11.82
C LEU A 380 -1.45 -10.40 -11.03
N SER A 381 -0.76 -9.59 -10.25
CA SER A 381 -1.40 -8.60 -9.38
C SER A 381 -2.07 -7.47 -10.14
N GLU A 382 -1.39 -6.86 -11.12
CA GLU A 382 -1.94 -5.73 -11.87
C GLU A 382 -3.18 -6.12 -12.69
N ARG A 383 -3.17 -7.31 -13.31
CA ARG A 383 -4.36 -7.84 -14.03
C ARG A 383 -5.56 -7.99 -13.12
N GLN A 384 -5.31 -8.39 -11.87
CA GLN A 384 -6.32 -8.60 -10.85
C GLN A 384 -6.57 -7.38 -9.96
N GLY A 385 -6.18 -6.18 -10.41
CA GLY A 385 -6.53 -4.94 -9.72
C GLY A 385 -5.64 -4.56 -8.53
N GLY A 386 -4.71 -5.42 -8.14
CA GLY A 386 -3.81 -5.19 -7.02
C GLY A 386 -2.42 -4.73 -7.43
N ILE A 387 -1.48 -4.85 -6.49
CA ILE A 387 -0.08 -4.43 -6.64
C ILE A 387 0.86 -5.59 -6.29
N TYR A 388 2.07 -5.53 -6.87
CA TYR A 388 3.20 -6.36 -6.48
C TYR A 388 4.26 -5.50 -5.79
N ILE A 389 4.77 -5.99 -4.66
CA ILE A 389 5.87 -5.37 -3.94
C ILE A 389 6.82 -6.48 -3.45
N SER A 390 8.14 -6.25 -3.53
CA SER A 390 9.17 -7.18 -3.10
C SER A 390 10.17 -6.54 -2.14
N THR A 391 10.61 -7.30 -1.15
CA THR A 391 11.72 -6.92 -0.26
C THR A 391 12.43 -8.16 0.27
N PRO A 392 13.76 -8.11 0.44
CA PRO A 392 14.47 -9.11 1.24
C PRO A 392 14.36 -8.84 2.75
N ASP A 393 13.86 -7.69 3.19
CA ASP A 393 13.89 -7.21 4.57
C ASP A 393 12.65 -7.64 5.38
N ASP A 394 12.89 -8.24 6.56
CA ASP A 394 11.83 -8.84 7.40
C ASP A 394 10.92 -7.78 8.05
N LEU A 395 11.43 -6.57 8.29
CA LEU A 395 10.65 -5.47 8.87
C LEU A 395 9.80 -4.80 7.79
N GLU A 396 10.36 -4.58 6.61
CA GLU A 396 9.62 -4.09 5.44
C GLU A 396 8.53 -5.07 5.02
N LEU A 397 8.73 -6.38 5.19
CA LEU A 397 7.71 -7.37 4.90
C LEU A 397 6.39 -7.09 5.66
N LYS A 398 6.47 -6.74 6.94
CA LYS A 398 5.28 -6.36 7.73
C LYS A 398 4.62 -5.12 7.14
N LYS A 399 5.42 -4.10 6.83
CA LYS A 399 4.96 -2.87 6.17
C LYS A 399 4.28 -3.17 4.84
N PHE A 400 4.76 -4.11 4.04
CA PHE A 400 4.11 -4.48 2.78
C PHE A 400 2.79 -5.24 2.96
N PHE A 401 2.62 -5.98 4.06
CA PHE A 401 1.30 -6.50 4.44
C PHE A 401 0.34 -5.35 4.82
N VAL A 402 0.83 -4.27 5.45
CA VAL A 402 0.05 -3.04 5.67
C VAL A 402 -0.31 -2.38 4.33
N LEU A 403 0.60 -2.33 3.36
CA LEU A 403 0.31 -1.78 2.02
C LEU A 403 -0.70 -2.63 1.25
N CYS A 404 -0.60 -3.97 1.31
CA CYS A 404 -1.63 -4.84 0.74
C CYS A 404 -2.98 -4.67 1.44
N PHE A 405 -3.00 -4.46 2.76
CA PHE A 405 -4.24 -4.10 3.47
C PHE A 405 -4.82 -2.79 2.91
N ALA A 406 -4.01 -1.74 2.76
CA ALA A 406 -4.45 -0.48 2.16
C ALA A 406 -4.92 -0.65 0.70
N ASN A 407 -4.31 -1.55 -0.07
CA ASN A 407 -4.73 -1.82 -1.44
C ASN A 407 -6.05 -2.62 -1.52
N ILE A 408 -6.30 -3.51 -0.56
CA ILE A 408 -7.52 -4.34 -0.50
C ILE A 408 -8.69 -3.59 0.16
N PHE A 409 -8.46 -2.71 1.13
CA PHE A 409 -9.54 -2.06 1.88
C PHE A 409 -9.63 -0.56 1.57
N ASP A 410 -10.70 0.09 2.00
CA ASP A 410 -10.86 1.55 1.84
C ASP A 410 -10.01 2.34 2.85
N SER A 411 -8.70 2.18 2.73
CA SER A 411 -7.68 2.89 3.50
C SER A 411 -6.46 3.12 2.60
N PHE A 412 -5.70 4.18 2.84
CA PHE A 412 -4.50 4.48 2.08
C PHE A 412 -3.45 5.15 2.96
N VAL A 413 -2.22 5.22 2.46
CA VAL A 413 -1.08 5.67 3.26
C VAL A 413 -1.01 7.19 3.27
N GLY A 414 -1.05 7.78 4.46
CA GLY A 414 -0.71 9.17 4.69
C GLY A 414 0.78 9.34 4.94
N GLU A 415 1.33 8.54 5.86
CA GLU A 415 2.73 8.60 6.30
C GLU A 415 3.30 7.18 6.44
N ASP A 416 4.57 6.98 6.08
CA ASP A 416 5.21 5.66 6.20
C ASP A 416 6.73 5.69 6.50
N PRO A 417 7.18 6.45 7.52
CA PRO A 417 8.58 6.49 7.90
C PRO A 417 9.09 5.19 8.52
N LEU A 418 10.34 4.87 8.16
CA LEU A 418 11.20 3.92 8.88
C LEU A 418 12.10 4.69 9.85
N GLY A 419 12.36 4.11 11.01
CA GLY A 419 13.20 4.72 12.03
C GLY A 419 13.93 3.69 12.88
N MET A 420 14.86 4.18 13.69
CA MET A 420 15.54 3.39 14.72
C MET A 420 15.41 4.10 16.05
N ILE A 421 15.13 3.35 17.11
CA ILE A 421 15.23 3.84 18.48
C ILE A 421 16.44 3.17 19.13
N ALA A 422 17.39 3.98 19.62
CA ALA A 422 18.60 3.45 20.22
C ALA A 422 18.27 2.74 21.55
N ALA A 423 19.15 1.84 22.00
CA ALA A 423 18.97 1.09 23.24
C ALA A 423 18.73 1.97 24.48
N GLY A 424 19.35 3.16 24.51
CA GLY A 424 19.23 4.13 25.61
C GLY A 424 18.07 5.12 25.48
N GLU A 425 17.38 5.15 24.34
CA GLU A 425 16.26 6.06 24.10
C GLU A 425 14.94 5.40 24.52
N LEU A 426 14.05 6.18 25.14
CA LEU A 426 12.71 5.74 25.54
C LEU A 426 11.62 6.17 24.57
N VAL A 427 11.87 7.21 23.77
CA VAL A 427 10.89 7.82 22.86
C VAL A 427 11.59 8.14 21.55
N SER A 428 10.95 7.80 20.44
CA SER A 428 11.43 8.11 19.09
C SER A 428 11.03 9.52 18.62
N ALA A 429 11.61 9.95 17.49
CA ALA A 429 11.13 11.12 16.77
C ALA A 429 9.66 10.95 16.35
N PRO A 430 8.88 12.04 16.28
CA PRO A 430 7.48 11.96 15.87
C PRO A 430 7.31 11.61 14.40
N THR A 431 6.34 10.75 14.13
CA THR A 431 5.63 10.68 12.85
C THR A 431 4.44 11.63 12.92
N VAL A 432 4.40 12.61 12.04
CA VAL A 432 3.40 13.68 12.02
C VAL A 432 2.42 13.40 10.89
N HIS A 433 1.12 13.32 11.18
CA HIS A 433 0.05 13.18 10.18
C HIS A 433 -0.89 14.37 10.28
N LEU A 434 -1.00 15.18 9.22
CA LEU A 434 -2.02 16.21 9.16
C LEU A 434 -3.33 15.63 8.62
N ALA A 435 -4.33 15.53 9.50
CA ALA A 435 -5.68 15.17 9.09
C ALA A 435 -6.43 16.40 8.57
N ALA A 436 -7.06 16.28 7.40
CA ALA A 436 -8.01 17.27 6.88
C ALA A 436 -9.17 16.55 6.20
N GLY A 437 -10.32 16.49 6.88
CA GLY A 437 -11.49 15.75 6.44
C GLY A 437 -11.36 14.23 6.49
N ASP A 438 -10.29 13.66 7.07
CA ASP A 438 -10.17 12.20 7.23
C ASP A 438 -11.28 11.70 8.18
N GLU A 439 -12.08 10.70 7.78
CA GLU A 439 -13.10 10.03 8.61
C GLU A 439 -12.50 9.02 9.59
N LYS A 440 -11.24 8.64 9.32
CA LYS A 440 -10.52 7.63 10.07
C LYS A 440 -9.02 7.79 9.90
N VAL A 441 -8.30 7.59 11.00
CA VAL A 441 -6.84 7.50 11.04
C VAL A 441 -6.44 6.22 11.80
N VAL A 442 -5.49 5.47 11.27
CA VAL A 442 -4.98 4.22 11.84
C VAL A 442 -3.46 4.28 11.90
N PHE A 443 -2.91 4.24 13.11
CA PHE A 443 -1.48 4.21 13.35
C PHE A 443 -1.03 2.76 13.50
N VAL A 444 -0.07 2.34 12.69
CA VAL A 444 0.51 0.99 12.70
C VAL A 444 1.99 1.09 13.01
N LEU A 445 2.35 0.78 14.26
CA LEU A 445 3.74 0.62 14.66
C LEU A 445 4.15 -0.84 14.51
N GLY A 446 5.22 -1.12 13.77
CA GLY A 446 5.84 -2.45 13.69
C GLY A 446 7.33 -2.38 13.95
N TRP A 447 7.92 -3.44 14.54
CA TRP A 447 9.36 -3.50 14.84
C TRP A 447 9.95 -4.90 14.61
N SER A 448 11.29 -4.98 14.51
CA SER A 448 12.00 -6.20 14.08
C SER A 448 12.13 -7.29 15.14
N ASN A 449 12.42 -6.96 16.41
CA ASN A 449 12.70 -7.96 17.45
C ASN A 449 11.58 -8.04 18.49
N SER A 450 10.90 -9.18 18.56
CA SER A 450 9.75 -9.40 19.45
C SER A 450 10.13 -9.74 20.91
N SER A 451 11.40 -9.69 21.28
CA SER A 451 11.80 -9.88 22.68
C SER A 451 11.23 -8.79 23.58
N ALA A 452 11.03 -9.09 24.86
CA ALA A 452 10.53 -8.11 25.82
C ALA A 452 11.39 -6.84 25.93
N SER A 453 12.70 -6.94 25.64
CA SER A 453 13.62 -5.78 25.61
C SER A 453 13.51 -4.94 24.32
N GLY A 454 12.90 -5.49 23.27
CA GLY A 454 12.60 -4.82 22.00
C GLY A 454 11.18 -4.27 21.92
N SER A 455 10.31 -4.54 22.90
CA SER A 455 8.91 -4.12 22.87
C SER A 455 8.74 -2.60 22.81
N LEU A 456 7.87 -2.16 21.89
CA LEU A 456 7.49 -0.77 21.69
C LEU A 456 5.96 -0.63 21.71
N GLN A 457 5.49 0.59 21.96
CA GLN A 457 4.08 0.96 21.91
C GLN A 457 3.92 2.32 21.23
N LEU A 458 2.74 2.58 20.66
CA LEU A 458 2.35 3.90 20.18
C LEU A 458 2.01 4.82 21.35
N ALA A 459 2.60 6.02 21.33
CA ALA A 459 2.10 7.19 22.03
C ALA A 459 1.62 8.19 20.96
N ILE A 460 0.34 8.54 21.00
CA ILE A 460 -0.30 9.41 20.00
C ILE A 460 -0.79 10.68 20.69
N THR A 461 -0.50 11.83 20.09
CA THR A 461 -1.02 13.14 20.49
C THR A 461 -2.02 13.61 19.46
N THR A 462 -3.20 14.06 19.90
CA THR A 462 -4.29 14.57 19.07
C THR A 462 -4.02 16.01 18.62
N PRO A 463 -4.77 16.53 17.62
CA PRO A 463 -4.68 17.93 17.18
C PRO A 463 -4.82 18.98 18.28
N ALA A 464 -5.60 18.70 19.33
CA ALA A 464 -5.72 19.56 20.50
C ALA A 464 -4.49 19.53 21.44
N GLY A 465 -3.43 18.79 21.09
CA GLY A 465 -2.21 18.65 21.88
C GLY A 465 -2.34 17.71 23.08
N SER A 466 -3.42 16.93 23.16
CA SER A 466 -3.66 15.97 24.24
C SER A 466 -3.20 14.57 23.84
N VAL A 467 -2.72 13.75 24.78
CA VAL A 467 -2.44 12.34 24.48
C VAL A 467 -3.75 11.59 24.25
N LEU A 468 -3.82 10.82 23.17
CA LEU A 468 -4.96 10.01 22.79
C LEU A 468 -5.30 8.98 23.88
N ASP A 469 -6.55 8.99 24.34
CA ASP A 469 -7.06 7.92 25.19
C ASP A 469 -7.38 6.67 24.35
N LEU A 470 -6.57 5.63 24.53
CA LEU A 470 -6.69 4.34 23.84
C LEU A 470 -7.91 3.52 24.28
N THR A 471 -8.64 3.96 25.31
CA THR A 471 -9.87 3.34 25.81
C THR A 471 -11.14 4.10 25.46
N ALA A 472 -11.01 5.26 24.80
CA ALA A 472 -12.13 6.10 24.43
C ALA A 472 -13.07 5.42 23.41
N PRO A 473 -14.38 5.73 23.43
CA PRO A 473 -15.29 5.28 22.39
C PRO A 473 -14.82 5.72 20.99
N GLY A 474 -14.84 4.80 20.03
CA GLY A 474 -14.35 5.06 18.67
C GLY A 474 -12.84 4.91 18.49
N VAL A 475 -12.11 4.58 19.56
CA VAL A 475 -10.69 4.20 19.53
C VAL A 475 -10.55 2.69 19.74
N GLN A 476 -9.74 2.03 18.91
CA GLN A 476 -9.39 0.63 19.07
C GLN A 476 -7.87 0.49 19.15
N SER A 477 -7.36 -0.09 20.23
CA SER A 477 -5.94 -0.39 20.41
C SER A 477 -5.73 -1.90 20.44
N LYS A 478 -4.76 -2.38 19.65
CA LYS A 478 -4.39 -3.79 19.57
C LYS A 478 -2.88 -3.93 19.58
N VAL A 479 -2.35 -4.64 20.58
CA VAL A 479 -0.92 -4.90 20.73
C VAL A 479 -0.64 -6.36 20.36
N GLY A 480 0.22 -6.56 19.37
CA GLY A 480 0.75 -7.87 19.00
C GLY A 480 2.19 -8.10 19.50
N PRO A 481 2.81 -9.23 19.14
CA PRO A 481 4.18 -9.56 19.55
C PRO A 481 5.25 -8.56 19.10
N SER A 482 5.05 -7.93 17.94
CA SER A 482 6.01 -6.99 17.37
C SER A 482 5.33 -5.84 16.60
N TRP A 483 4.11 -5.51 17.00
CA TRP A 483 3.34 -4.38 16.46
C TRP A 483 2.36 -3.82 17.49
N HIS A 484 1.95 -2.58 17.29
CA HIS A 484 0.83 -1.94 17.97
C HIS A 484 0.01 -1.18 16.92
N ILE A 485 -1.28 -1.49 16.82
CA ILE A 485 -2.24 -0.83 15.95
C ILE A 485 -3.18 0.02 16.81
N VAL A 486 -3.36 1.29 16.44
CA VAL A 486 -4.36 2.17 17.04
C VAL A 486 -5.23 2.76 15.94
N ARG A 487 -6.53 2.47 15.98
CA ARG A 487 -7.54 3.04 15.07
C ARG A 487 -8.32 4.12 15.78
N VAL A 488 -8.50 5.25 15.13
CA VAL A 488 -9.29 6.38 15.61
C VAL A 488 -10.33 6.72 14.57
N LYS A 489 -11.61 6.60 14.93
CA LYS A 489 -12.71 7.16 14.16
C LYS A 489 -12.82 8.65 14.48
N THR A 490 -12.83 9.50 13.47
CA THR A 490 -13.03 10.95 13.63
C THR A 490 -14.52 11.30 13.43
N PRO A 491 -15.02 12.41 14.02
CA PRO A 491 -14.34 13.27 14.99
C PRO A 491 -14.03 12.56 16.31
N TYR A 492 -12.81 12.74 16.83
CA TYR A 492 -12.44 12.33 18.18
C TYR A 492 -12.71 13.50 19.14
N TYR A 493 -13.74 13.42 19.98
CA TYR A 493 -14.19 14.54 20.84
C TYR A 493 -14.38 15.88 20.08
N GLY A 494 -14.82 15.82 18.82
CA GLY A 494 -15.00 17.00 17.96
C GLY A 494 -13.78 17.37 17.12
N GLU A 495 -12.62 16.73 17.35
CA GLU A 495 -11.40 16.90 16.55
C GLU A 495 -11.51 16.07 15.26
N VAL A 496 -11.64 16.75 14.12
CA VAL A 496 -11.56 16.15 12.77
C VAL A 496 -10.21 16.51 12.13
N ASP A 497 -9.90 17.80 12.12
CA ASP A 497 -8.74 18.35 11.40
C ASP A 497 -7.61 18.71 12.36
N GLY A 498 -6.38 18.65 11.85
CA GLY A 498 -5.17 19.13 12.50
C GLY A 498 -4.10 18.05 12.66
N GLU A 499 -3.07 18.39 13.41
CA GLU A 499 -1.83 17.61 13.47
C GLU A 499 -1.93 16.49 14.51
N TRP A 500 -1.88 15.24 14.04
CA TRP A 500 -1.68 14.08 14.88
C TRP A 500 -0.19 13.76 14.93
N THR A 501 0.33 13.43 16.11
CA THR A 501 1.72 12.96 16.21
C THR A 501 1.79 11.59 16.88
N ALA A 502 2.46 10.64 16.24
CA ALA A 502 2.66 9.29 16.74
C ALA A 502 4.15 9.04 17.00
N ARG A 503 4.46 8.39 18.12
CA ARG A 503 5.83 8.01 18.50
C ARG A 503 5.84 6.55 18.91
N ALA A 504 6.92 5.86 18.56
CA ALA A 504 7.26 4.59 19.17
C ALA A 504 7.93 4.88 20.51
N VAL A 505 7.37 4.32 21.58
CA VAL A 505 7.87 4.47 22.95
C VAL A 505 8.18 3.11 23.57
N ARG A 506 9.24 3.05 24.37
CA ARG A 506 9.46 1.93 25.28
C ARG A 506 8.51 2.07 26.48
N PRO A 507 8.06 0.96 27.08
CA PRO A 507 7.27 1.03 28.29
C PRO A 507 7.99 1.83 29.39
N VAL A 508 7.40 2.98 29.76
CA VAL A 508 7.86 3.83 30.88
C VAL A 508 7.27 3.30 32.18
N HIS A 509 8.06 3.27 33.25
CA HIS A 509 7.59 2.81 34.57
C HIS A 509 7.46 3.93 35.59
N SER A 510 8.21 5.03 35.45
CA SER A 510 8.14 6.15 36.38
C SER A 510 8.41 7.48 35.68
N TYR A 511 7.71 8.53 36.09
CA TYR A 511 8.08 9.91 35.86
C TYR A 511 8.54 10.55 37.17
N VAL A 512 9.62 11.32 37.12
CA VAL A 512 10.09 12.15 38.23
C VAL A 512 10.05 13.61 37.81
N ASN A 513 9.37 14.42 38.60
CA ASN A 513 9.11 15.83 38.32
C ASN A 513 9.91 16.71 39.28
N GLY A 514 10.76 17.55 38.68
CA GLY A 514 11.58 18.55 39.36
C GLY A 514 10.79 19.79 39.76
N PHE A 515 9.49 19.68 40.01
CA PHE A 515 8.63 20.82 40.32
C PHE A 515 7.47 20.44 41.23
N SER A 516 7.05 21.39 42.06
CA SER A 516 5.94 21.19 42.98
C SER A 516 4.59 21.32 42.27
N SER A 517 3.52 20.93 42.94
CA SER A 517 2.18 20.86 42.35
C SER A 517 1.51 22.20 42.05
N ARG A 518 2.13 23.30 42.48
CA ARG A 518 1.64 24.68 42.28
C ARG A 518 2.66 25.56 41.55
N SER A 519 3.68 24.94 40.98
CA SER A 519 4.80 25.61 40.33
C SER A 519 4.43 26.29 39.02
N PHE A 520 3.35 25.91 38.33
CA PHE A 520 3.01 26.48 37.02
C PHE A 520 2.27 27.83 37.11
N ALA A 521 2.71 28.83 36.34
CA ALA A 521 2.06 30.13 36.25
C ALA A 521 0.66 29.99 35.65
N ASN A 522 0.58 29.34 34.49
CA ASN A 522 -0.66 28.86 33.92
C ASN A 522 -0.92 27.42 34.41
N PHE A 523 -1.94 27.29 35.26
CA PHE A 523 -2.29 26.03 35.89
C PHE A 523 -2.62 24.92 34.88
N ASN A 524 -3.26 25.26 33.77
CA ASN A 524 -3.70 24.30 32.77
C ASN A 524 -2.53 23.65 32.03
N ASP A 525 -1.41 24.35 31.88
CA ASP A 525 -0.21 23.81 31.20
C ASP A 525 0.42 22.70 32.04
N GLY A 526 0.49 22.91 33.36
CA GLY A 526 0.93 21.87 34.30
C GLY A 526 -0.01 20.66 34.33
N VAL A 527 -1.33 20.89 34.32
CA VAL A 527 -2.33 19.81 34.24
C VAL A 527 -2.17 19.04 32.92
N ALA A 528 -1.96 19.72 31.80
CA ALA A 528 -1.73 19.08 30.50
C ALA A 528 -0.48 18.18 30.53
N LEU A 529 0.62 18.66 31.09
CA LEU A 529 1.84 17.88 31.28
C LEU A 529 1.59 16.61 32.11
N ILE A 530 0.93 16.71 33.27
CA ILE A 530 0.64 15.53 34.10
C ILE A 530 -0.31 14.56 33.38
N ARG A 531 -1.29 15.04 32.62
CA ARG A 531 -2.15 14.15 31.81
C ARG A 531 -1.33 13.41 30.75
N ALA A 532 -0.36 14.07 30.12
CA ALA A 532 0.53 13.41 29.16
C ALA A 532 1.38 12.30 29.82
N GLU A 533 1.91 12.55 31.02
CA GLU A 533 2.62 11.54 31.81
C GLU A 533 1.72 10.35 32.16
N ILE A 534 0.53 10.61 32.70
CA ILE A 534 -0.44 9.57 33.06
C ILE A 534 -0.85 8.78 31.83
N SER A 535 -1.20 9.43 30.72
CA SER A 535 -1.59 8.73 29.49
C SER A 535 -0.46 7.87 28.94
N THR A 536 0.80 8.30 29.08
CA THR A 536 1.97 7.49 28.69
C THR A 536 2.12 6.26 29.59
N LEU A 537 1.97 6.42 30.91
CA LEU A 537 2.02 5.29 31.85
C LEU A 537 0.83 4.35 31.69
N CYS A 538 -0.36 4.87 31.40
CA CYS A 538 -1.64 4.17 31.42
C CYS A 538 -2.15 3.75 30.04
N ASN A 539 -1.25 3.67 29.05
CA ASN A 539 -1.57 3.41 27.65
C ASN A 539 -2.11 1.99 27.32
N ALA A 540 -2.15 1.06 28.28
CA ALA A 540 -2.75 -0.26 28.08
C ALA A 540 -4.21 -0.29 28.57
N PRO A 541 -5.13 -1.03 27.90
CA PRO A 541 -6.52 -1.15 28.33
C PRO A 541 -6.62 -1.57 29.79
N SER A 542 -7.39 -0.82 30.58
CA SER A 542 -7.60 -1.08 32.02
C SER A 542 -6.32 -1.10 32.87
N SER A 543 -5.22 -0.50 32.39
CA SER A 543 -3.93 -0.57 33.07
C SER A 543 -3.73 0.42 34.21
N CYS A 544 -4.74 1.24 34.51
CA CYS A 544 -4.77 2.22 35.61
C CYS A 544 -6.18 2.37 36.21
N ARG A 545 -6.74 1.27 36.74
CA ARG A 545 -8.08 1.28 37.36
C ARG A 545 -8.04 1.49 38.87
N ARG A 546 -6.88 1.32 39.51
CA ARG A 546 -6.69 1.49 40.95
C ARG A 546 -5.51 2.42 41.18
N ILE A 547 -5.79 3.65 41.57
CA ILE A 547 -4.79 4.71 41.70
C ILE A 547 -4.56 4.98 43.18
N LEU A 548 -3.30 5.06 43.59
CA LEU A 548 -2.91 5.57 44.89
C LEU A 548 -2.40 7.00 44.72
N TYR A 549 -3.10 7.96 45.31
CA TYR A 549 -2.69 9.37 45.28
C TYR A 549 -2.30 9.84 46.67
N TYR A 550 -1.10 10.39 46.80
CA TYR A 550 -0.66 11.05 48.01
C TYR A 550 0.03 12.39 47.71
N GLU A 551 -0.43 13.42 48.38
CA GLU A 551 0.18 14.75 48.36
C GLU A 551 0.18 15.31 49.78
N ASP A 552 1.32 15.86 50.20
CA ASP A 552 1.43 16.49 51.51
C ASP A 552 0.67 17.83 51.57
N LYS A 553 0.29 18.24 52.77
CA LYS A 553 -0.68 19.34 52.98
C LYS A 553 -0.01 20.57 53.60
N GLY A 554 -0.30 21.73 53.04
CA GLY A 554 0.13 23.05 53.55
C GLY A 554 -0.96 23.78 54.34
N GLY A 555 -1.89 23.04 54.97
CA GLY A 555 -3.01 23.60 55.75
C GLY A 555 -4.38 23.63 55.04
N PHE A 556 -4.47 23.28 53.75
CA PHE A 556 -5.73 23.12 53.00
C PHE A 556 -5.73 21.80 52.20
N ASP A 557 -6.92 21.29 51.86
CA ASP A 557 -7.05 20.08 51.04
C ASP A 557 -6.85 20.39 49.55
N LEU A 558 -5.67 20.06 48.99
CA LEU A 558 -5.36 20.38 47.59
C LEU A 558 -6.14 19.56 46.56
N PHE A 559 -6.59 18.36 46.93
CA PHE A 559 -7.30 17.45 46.03
C PHE A 559 -8.75 17.90 45.85
N GLU A 560 -9.48 18.04 46.95
CA GLU A 560 -10.90 18.46 46.95
C GLU A 560 -11.08 19.86 46.35
N ASN A 561 -10.08 20.74 46.50
CA ASN A 561 -10.15 22.10 45.99
C ASN A 561 -9.64 22.24 44.54
N HIS A 562 -9.19 21.15 43.88
CA HIS A 562 -8.64 21.16 42.52
C HIS A 562 -7.51 22.21 42.36
N ARG A 563 -6.63 22.34 43.38
CA ARG A 563 -5.55 23.36 43.42
C ARG A 563 -4.16 22.81 43.15
N SER A 564 -4.05 21.51 42.89
CA SER A 564 -2.82 20.80 42.53
C SER A 564 -2.92 20.31 41.09
N ILE A 565 -1.87 20.52 40.29
CA ILE A 565 -1.84 20.03 38.90
C ILE A 565 -2.01 18.50 38.83
N TYR A 566 -1.51 17.77 39.84
CA TYR A 566 -1.67 16.32 39.94
C TYR A 566 -3.11 15.93 40.23
N ALA A 567 -3.73 16.56 41.24
CA ALA A 567 -5.12 16.31 41.59
C ALA A 567 -6.08 16.61 40.43
N SER A 568 -5.90 17.76 39.78
CA SER A 568 -6.75 18.18 38.66
C SER A 568 -6.61 17.25 37.45
N ALA A 569 -5.40 16.79 37.13
CA ALA A 569 -5.20 15.79 36.07
C ALA A 569 -5.89 14.47 36.41
N LEU A 570 -5.71 13.95 37.63
CA LEU A 570 -6.33 12.70 38.08
C LEU A 570 -7.86 12.77 38.05
N LEU A 571 -8.44 13.86 38.53
CA LEU A 571 -9.90 14.05 38.57
C LEU A 571 -10.51 14.27 37.19
N ASP A 572 -9.87 15.07 36.31
CA ASP A 572 -10.30 15.23 34.91
C ASP A 572 -10.31 13.87 34.18
N MET A 573 -9.22 13.10 34.32
CA MET A 573 -9.10 11.80 33.66
C MET A 573 -10.04 10.74 34.26
N ALA A 574 -10.27 10.75 35.58
CA ALA A 574 -11.26 9.88 36.21
C ALA A 574 -12.69 10.24 35.80
N GLY A 575 -13.02 11.54 35.70
CA GLY A 575 -14.32 12.02 35.23
C GLY A 575 -14.64 11.63 33.79
N ARG A 576 -13.60 11.45 32.97
CA ARG A 576 -13.70 10.92 31.59
C ARG A 576 -13.76 9.38 31.52
N GLY A 577 -13.61 8.69 32.65
CA GLY A 577 -13.58 7.22 32.72
C GLY A 577 -12.25 6.57 32.33
N ILE A 578 -11.20 7.38 32.12
CA ILE A 578 -9.85 6.93 31.74
C ILE A 578 -9.19 6.24 32.94
N LEU A 579 -9.26 6.89 34.10
CA LEU A 579 -8.80 6.34 35.37
C LEU A 579 -9.95 5.70 36.11
N GLY A 580 -9.65 4.65 36.88
CA GLY A 580 -10.60 4.05 37.80
C GLY A 580 -10.62 4.73 39.17
N ASN A 581 -10.74 3.92 40.23
CA ASN A 581 -10.90 4.42 41.59
C ASN A 581 -9.60 5.02 42.12
N ILE A 582 -9.68 6.23 42.70
CA ILE A 582 -8.57 6.93 43.32
C ILE A 582 -8.66 6.71 44.84
N THR A 583 -7.71 5.96 45.39
CA THR A 583 -7.52 5.81 46.83
C THR A 583 -6.60 6.91 47.31
N ARG A 584 -7.09 7.71 48.26
CA ARG A 584 -6.38 8.87 48.78
C ARG A 584 -6.23 8.81 50.31
N PRO A 585 -5.05 8.45 50.83
CA PRO A 585 -4.78 8.50 52.25
C PRO A 585 -4.83 9.93 52.78
N THR A 586 -5.43 10.11 53.96
CA THR A 586 -5.65 11.43 54.55
C THR A 586 -4.47 11.92 55.39
N ASN A 587 -3.52 11.06 55.74
CA ASN A 587 -2.35 11.44 56.54
C ASN A 587 -1.15 10.51 56.26
N THR A 588 0.02 10.88 56.81
CA THR A 588 1.31 10.21 56.54
C THR A 588 1.33 8.76 57.05
N SER A 589 0.72 8.47 58.20
CA SER A 589 0.63 7.12 58.77
C SER A 589 -0.30 6.20 57.99
N GLU A 590 -1.43 6.75 57.51
CA GLU A 590 -2.37 6.03 56.65
C GLU A 590 -1.70 5.68 55.32
N PHE A 591 -0.98 6.62 54.70
CA PHE A 591 -0.24 6.35 53.46
C PHE A 591 0.81 5.25 53.66
N ALA A 592 1.58 5.30 54.76
CA ALA A 592 2.54 4.26 55.11
C ALA A 592 1.88 2.88 55.27
N THR A 593 0.64 2.83 55.77
CA THR A 593 -0.14 1.60 55.91
C THR A 593 -0.62 1.08 54.57
N VAL A 594 -1.17 1.95 53.72
CA VAL A 594 -1.69 1.60 52.39
C VAL A 594 -0.56 1.09 51.47
N LEU A 595 0.65 1.66 51.57
CA LEU A 595 1.83 1.21 50.81
C LEU A 595 2.25 -0.23 51.10
N ARG A 596 1.92 -0.79 52.28
CA ARG A 596 2.22 -2.21 52.59
C ARG A 596 1.49 -3.18 51.65
N ASN A 597 0.36 -2.74 51.10
CA ASN A 597 -0.46 -3.50 50.17
C ASN A 597 -0.45 -2.86 48.77
N PHE A 598 0.67 -2.25 48.35
CA PHE A 598 0.73 -1.47 47.10
C PHE A 598 0.39 -2.28 45.83
N GLY A 599 0.55 -3.60 45.84
CA GLY A 599 0.25 -4.47 44.69
C GLY A 599 -1.22 -4.46 44.24
N GLN A 600 -2.11 -3.85 45.02
CA GLN A 600 -3.48 -3.57 44.61
C GLN A 600 -3.65 -2.30 43.77
N PHE A 601 -2.58 -1.53 43.56
CA PHE A 601 -2.63 -0.31 42.77
C PHE A 601 -1.84 -0.47 41.47
N ASP A 602 -2.34 0.19 40.45
CA ASP A 602 -1.77 0.16 39.11
C ASP A 602 -0.88 1.39 38.87
N LEU A 603 -1.23 2.52 39.50
CA LEU A 603 -0.53 3.81 39.43
C LEU A 603 -0.39 4.43 40.83
N LEU A 604 0.81 4.92 41.14
CA LEU A 604 1.12 5.74 42.30
C LEU A 604 1.46 7.16 41.86
N VAL A 605 0.71 8.16 42.33
CA VAL A 605 1.08 9.57 42.16
C VAL A 605 1.42 10.14 43.53
N TYR A 606 2.68 10.52 43.70
CA TYR A 606 3.25 10.98 44.96
C TYR A 606 3.89 12.37 44.79
N SER A 607 3.49 13.31 45.64
CA SER A 607 4.06 14.65 45.70
C SER A 607 4.33 15.08 47.15
N SER A 608 5.52 15.60 47.42
CA SER A 608 5.92 16.18 48.70
C SER A 608 6.56 17.55 48.49
N GLN A 609 5.85 18.60 48.93
CA GLN A 609 6.22 20.01 48.70
C GLN A 609 6.38 20.83 49.98
N PHE A 610 5.62 20.55 51.04
CA PHE A 610 5.53 21.38 52.24
C PHE A 610 6.35 20.86 53.42
N THR A 611 6.47 19.53 53.56
CA THR A 611 7.31 18.96 54.61
C THR A 611 8.79 19.02 54.22
N GLN A 612 9.68 19.15 55.21
CA GLN A 612 11.14 19.07 55.04
C GLN A 612 11.78 18.01 55.95
N ALA A 613 10.96 17.22 56.65
CA ALA A 613 11.41 16.19 57.57
C ALA A 613 11.12 14.77 57.05
N ALA A 614 11.85 13.79 57.58
CA ALA A 614 11.58 12.38 57.33
C ALA A 614 10.14 12.01 57.74
N GLN A 615 9.50 11.14 56.97
CA GLN A 615 8.10 10.76 57.14
C GLN A 615 7.94 9.26 57.42
N PRO A 616 6.86 8.85 58.12
CA PRO A 616 6.59 7.45 58.43
C PRO A 616 6.48 6.50 57.23
N TYR A 617 6.20 7.02 56.03
CA TYR A 617 6.06 6.25 54.80
C TYR A 617 7.36 6.07 54.02
N ASP A 618 8.45 6.77 54.40
CA ASP A 618 9.65 6.92 53.58
C ASP A 618 10.29 5.57 53.19
N ALA A 619 10.43 4.66 54.16
CA ALA A 619 11.02 3.33 53.93
C ALA A 619 10.15 2.49 53.00
N GLN A 620 8.84 2.43 53.26
CA GLN A 620 7.91 1.65 52.45
C GLN A 620 7.80 2.21 51.03
N LEU A 621 7.75 3.54 50.86
CA LEU A 621 7.68 4.18 49.55
C LEU A 621 8.96 3.89 48.74
N THR A 622 10.12 3.95 49.38
CA THR A 622 11.40 3.60 48.76
C THR A 622 11.36 2.16 48.25
N ASP A 623 10.95 1.20 49.08
CA ASP A 623 10.85 -0.21 48.69
C ASP A 623 9.87 -0.44 47.53
N VAL A 624 8.72 0.23 47.57
CA VAL A 624 7.69 0.18 46.51
C VAL A 624 8.26 0.65 45.17
N LEU A 625 8.92 1.82 45.15
CA LEU A 625 9.49 2.38 43.92
C LEU A 625 10.66 1.54 43.42
N CYS A 626 11.55 1.09 44.30
CA CYS A 626 12.70 0.26 43.93
C CYS A 626 12.30 -1.13 43.40
N SER A 627 11.12 -1.64 43.78
CA SER A 627 10.58 -2.87 43.22
C SER A 627 10.28 -2.78 41.72
N ARG A 628 10.03 -1.56 41.21
CA ARG A 628 9.59 -1.27 39.83
C ARG A 628 8.32 -2.03 39.40
N ARG A 629 7.48 -2.45 40.37
CA ARG A 629 6.24 -3.21 40.11
C ARG A 629 5.00 -2.33 39.97
N ILE A 630 5.10 -1.04 40.28
CA ILE A 630 4.02 -0.07 40.17
C ILE A 630 4.44 1.09 39.27
N LYS A 631 3.54 1.54 38.40
CA LYS A 631 3.76 2.77 37.63
C LYS A 631 3.74 3.96 38.57
N SER A 632 4.58 4.96 38.36
CA SER A 632 4.64 6.08 39.31
C SER A 632 4.88 7.45 38.68
N ILE A 633 4.33 8.47 39.32
CA ILE A 633 4.73 9.87 39.13
C ILE A 633 5.19 10.38 40.49
N VAL A 634 6.43 10.85 40.56
CA VAL A 634 7.12 11.18 41.82
C VAL A 634 7.62 12.62 41.77
N SER A 635 7.28 13.41 42.78
CA SER A 635 7.88 14.71 43.04
C SER A 635 8.21 14.81 44.52
N ASP A 636 9.50 14.89 44.87
CA ASP A 636 9.92 15.05 46.26
C ASP A 636 10.94 16.18 46.39
N ASN A 637 10.48 17.32 46.90
CA ASN A 637 11.33 18.50 47.07
C ASN A 637 12.07 18.53 48.41
N ARG A 638 11.95 17.48 49.23
CA ARG A 638 12.62 17.42 50.53
C ARG A 638 14.13 17.28 50.36
N ARG A 639 14.87 17.90 51.28
CA ARG A 639 16.34 17.78 51.38
C ARG A 639 16.76 16.76 52.45
N THR A 640 16.10 15.60 52.49
CA THR A 640 16.39 14.50 53.43
C THR A 640 17.09 13.33 52.74
N SER A 641 17.78 12.48 53.52
CA SER A 641 18.37 11.23 53.00
C SER A 641 17.30 10.28 52.46
N SER A 642 16.13 10.24 53.08
CA SER A 642 15.00 9.44 52.61
C SER A 642 14.44 9.90 51.27
N ALA A 643 14.31 11.21 51.05
CA ALA A 643 13.90 11.77 49.76
C ALA A 643 14.91 11.46 48.66
N ALA A 644 16.21 11.51 48.97
CA ALA A 644 17.25 11.08 48.05
C ALA A 644 17.10 9.59 47.65
N SER A 645 16.74 8.71 48.59
CA SER A 645 16.45 7.29 48.30
C SER A 645 15.19 7.11 47.47
N ILE A 646 14.12 7.85 47.76
CA ILE A 646 12.86 7.84 46.99
C ILE A 646 13.11 8.23 45.53
N LEU A 647 13.78 9.37 45.31
CA LEU A 647 14.13 9.84 43.96
C LEU A 647 15.03 8.83 43.25
N ALA A 648 16.04 8.27 43.94
CA ALA A 648 16.96 7.29 43.34
C ALA A 648 16.22 6.02 42.88
N CYS A 649 15.28 5.51 43.68
CA CYS A 649 14.44 4.37 43.31
C CYS A 649 13.49 4.69 42.15
N ALA A 650 13.02 5.93 42.04
CA ALA A 650 12.20 6.40 40.92
C ALA A 650 13.02 6.66 39.63
N GLY A 651 14.36 6.71 39.72
CA GLY A 651 15.27 6.87 38.60
C GLY A 651 15.98 8.23 38.52
N ALA A 652 15.85 9.09 39.53
CA ALA A 652 16.44 10.42 39.54
C ALA A 652 17.29 10.70 40.79
N LYS A 653 18.09 11.76 40.73
CA LYS A 653 18.78 12.37 41.86
C LYS A 653 18.49 13.86 41.84
N ARG A 654 18.40 14.48 43.01
CA ARG A 654 18.28 15.94 43.11
C ARG A 654 19.61 16.59 42.73
N GLY A 655 19.57 17.51 41.78
CA GLY A 655 20.69 18.37 41.40
C GLY A 655 20.85 19.59 42.31
N PRO A 656 21.92 20.37 42.11
CA PRO A 656 22.18 21.59 42.89
C PRO A 656 21.23 22.75 42.51
N GLY A 657 20.69 22.80 41.29
CA GLY A 657 19.82 23.88 40.83
C GLY A 657 18.41 23.87 41.42
N ALA A 658 17.81 25.05 41.58
CA ALA A 658 16.43 25.25 42.03
C ALA A 658 15.86 26.60 41.56
N ASN A 659 14.53 26.75 41.64
CA ASN A 659 13.78 27.98 41.36
C ASN A 659 13.89 28.48 39.92
N PHE A 660 13.69 27.56 38.98
CA PHE A 660 13.59 27.82 37.55
C PHE A 660 12.30 28.54 37.16
N THR A 661 12.33 29.21 36.01
CA THR A 661 11.28 30.12 35.54
C THR A 661 10.43 29.53 34.41
N ALA A 662 10.90 28.50 33.70
CA ALA A 662 10.12 27.83 32.67
C ALA A 662 10.48 26.35 32.53
N VAL A 663 9.50 25.53 32.17
CA VAL A 663 9.71 24.16 31.67
C VAL A 663 9.61 24.20 30.15
N LEU A 664 10.65 23.74 29.48
CA LEU A 664 10.79 23.68 28.04
C LEU A 664 10.56 22.26 27.53
N PRO A 665 9.85 22.10 26.40
CA PRO A 665 9.67 20.81 25.77
C PRO A 665 11.00 20.23 25.29
N THR A 666 11.10 18.91 25.28
CA THR A 666 12.13 18.17 24.53
C THR A 666 11.46 17.31 23.46
N ASN A 667 12.22 16.43 22.83
CA ASN A 667 11.72 15.48 21.83
C ASN A 667 10.64 14.51 22.37
N SER A 668 10.43 14.45 23.69
CA SER A 668 9.35 13.67 24.32
C SER A 668 7.95 14.20 23.99
N SER A 669 7.84 15.51 23.73
CA SER A 669 6.58 16.25 23.55
C SER A 669 5.54 16.06 24.67
N LEU A 670 5.97 15.86 25.92
CA LEU A 670 5.10 16.02 27.10
C LEU A 670 4.51 17.44 27.18
N LEU A 671 5.20 18.40 26.55
CA LEU A 671 4.77 19.78 26.35
C LEU A 671 4.86 20.07 24.85
N SER A 672 3.89 20.80 24.31
CA SER A 672 3.94 21.34 22.95
C SER A 672 4.71 22.66 22.90
N GLU A 673 4.66 23.46 23.96
CA GLU A 673 5.24 24.80 24.05
C GLU A 673 5.90 25.03 25.42
N PRO A 674 6.85 25.98 25.52
CA PRO A 674 7.40 26.44 26.80
C PRO A 674 6.31 26.85 27.80
N SER A 675 6.36 26.28 29.01
CA SER A 675 5.43 26.58 30.11
C SER A 675 6.11 27.40 31.20
N LYS A 676 5.56 28.58 31.53
CA LYS A 676 6.11 29.43 32.60
C LYS A 676 5.81 28.87 33.99
N LEU A 677 6.77 28.98 34.89
CA LEU A 677 6.63 28.69 36.31
C LEU A 677 6.37 29.97 37.13
N ARG A 678 5.71 29.83 38.28
CA ARG A 678 5.49 30.90 39.26
C ARG A 678 6.79 31.18 39.99
N HIS A 679 6.99 32.48 40.26
CA HIS A 679 8.07 32.95 41.10
C HIS A 679 7.95 32.30 42.51
N PRO A 680 9.06 31.90 43.15
CA PRO A 680 9.01 31.34 44.50
C PRO A 680 8.32 32.31 45.47
N ASP A 681 7.36 31.78 46.24
CA ASP A 681 6.75 32.51 47.36
C ASP A 681 7.69 32.42 48.59
N ASP A 682 8.95 32.88 48.48
CA ASP A 682 10.03 33.05 49.49
C ASP A 682 10.28 31.95 50.57
N ILE A 683 9.53 30.84 50.58
CA ILE A 683 9.46 29.89 51.69
C ILE A 683 9.88 28.47 51.26
N TRP A 684 9.71 28.08 49.98
CA TRP A 684 10.07 26.76 49.46
C TRP A 684 10.56 26.82 48.01
N ASP A 685 11.44 25.90 47.61
CA ASP A 685 11.83 25.75 46.20
C ASP A 685 10.61 25.29 45.38
N THR A 686 10.13 26.07 44.40
CA THR A 686 8.98 25.66 43.57
C THR A 686 9.38 24.68 42.46
N SER A 687 10.68 24.65 42.13
CA SER A 687 11.30 23.73 41.17
C SER A 687 12.74 23.44 41.56
N TYR A 688 13.26 22.29 41.13
CA TYR A 688 14.59 21.78 41.42
C TYR A 688 15.09 20.91 40.27
N GLU A 689 16.42 20.94 40.07
CA GLU A 689 17.07 20.19 39.01
C GLU A 689 17.03 18.70 39.30
N LEU A 690 16.80 17.90 38.27
CA LEU A 690 16.98 16.46 38.32
C LEU A 690 18.28 16.05 37.61
N LEU A 691 18.86 14.96 38.08
CA LEU A 691 19.96 14.25 37.44
C LEU A 691 19.56 12.78 37.29
N PRO A 692 19.96 12.07 36.22
CA PRO A 692 19.68 10.65 36.08
C PRO A 692 20.32 9.85 37.22
N ALA A 693 19.57 8.96 37.87
CA ALA A 693 20.15 8.07 38.88
C ALA A 693 21.00 6.96 38.24
N ASP A 694 20.60 6.52 37.04
CA ASP A 694 21.23 5.48 36.24
C ASP A 694 21.08 5.78 34.72
N ALA A 695 21.68 4.94 33.89
CA ALA A 695 21.59 5.03 32.42
C ALA A 695 20.22 4.60 31.86
N LYS A 696 19.22 4.33 32.71
CA LYS A 696 17.89 3.85 32.31
C LYS A 696 16.84 4.98 32.29
N SER A 697 17.27 6.21 32.57
CA SER A 697 16.39 7.37 32.66
C SER A 697 16.64 8.32 31.48
N SER A 698 15.56 8.85 30.91
CA SER A 698 15.55 9.73 29.75
C SER A 698 14.96 11.09 30.10
N THR A 699 15.58 12.16 29.62
CA THR A 699 15.13 13.54 29.83
C THR A 699 13.88 13.81 29.00
N GLN A 700 12.80 14.23 29.64
CA GLN A 700 11.50 14.48 29.00
C GLN A 700 11.11 15.95 28.98
N ALA A 701 11.66 16.76 29.86
CA ALA A 701 11.55 18.20 29.80
C ALA A 701 12.78 18.83 30.44
N THR A 702 13.14 20.04 30.02
CA THR A 702 14.26 20.79 30.58
C THR A 702 13.76 22.10 31.17
N PHE A 703 14.56 22.73 32.01
CA PHE A 703 14.39 24.12 32.41
C PHE A 703 15.09 25.05 31.40
N GLU A 704 14.89 26.35 31.54
CA GLU A 704 15.52 27.36 30.68
C GLU A 704 17.06 27.31 30.66
N THR A 705 17.67 26.69 31.68
CA THR A 705 19.13 26.52 31.80
C THR A 705 19.65 25.27 31.09
N GLY A 706 18.78 24.42 30.56
CA GLY A 706 19.11 23.07 30.06
C GLY A 706 19.17 22.00 31.15
N SER A 707 19.03 22.37 32.43
CA SER A 707 18.86 21.42 33.55
C SER A 707 17.59 20.59 33.38
N ILE A 708 17.55 19.36 33.90
CA ILE A 708 16.42 18.45 33.65
C ILE A 708 15.25 18.78 34.59
N ALA A 709 14.06 18.96 34.01
CA ALA A 709 12.81 19.23 34.71
C ALA A 709 11.94 17.98 34.90
N VAL A 710 11.93 17.08 33.92
CA VAL A 710 11.20 15.80 33.99
C VAL A 710 12.09 14.68 33.50
N LEU A 711 12.19 13.61 34.30
CA LEU A 711 12.84 12.35 33.93
C LEU A 711 11.80 11.24 33.79
N ALA A 712 11.81 10.53 32.66
CA ALA A 712 11.16 9.23 32.56
C ALA A 712 12.18 8.14 32.89
N SER A 713 11.80 7.17 33.71
CA SER A 713 12.58 5.97 33.93
C SER A 713 11.85 4.77 33.33
N GLY A 714 12.58 4.00 32.53
CA GLY A 714 12.08 2.83 31.81
C GLY A 714 13.12 1.73 31.76
N ASN A 715 12.78 0.58 31.20
CA ASN A 715 13.81 -0.44 30.95
C ASN A 715 14.66 -0.02 29.73
N ARG A 716 15.99 -0.13 29.86
CA ARG A 716 16.88 -0.05 28.69
C ARG A 716 16.49 -1.15 27.72
N GLY A 717 16.31 -0.79 26.47
CA GLY A 717 15.99 -1.76 25.43
C GLY A 717 17.21 -2.16 24.63
N ILE A 718 16.95 -2.69 23.44
CA ILE A 718 17.94 -2.93 22.40
C ILE A 718 17.79 -1.89 21.28
N ASN A 719 18.82 -1.69 20.46
CA ASN A 719 18.64 -0.94 19.21
C ASN A 719 17.52 -1.62 18.42
N GLN A 720 16.49 -0.85 18.10
CA GLN A 720 15.25 -1.39 17.55
C GLN A 720 14.86 -0.56 16.34
N GLU A 721 14.90 -1.18 15.16
CA GLU A 721 14.28 -0.61 13.97
C GLU A 721 12.77 -0.78 14.06
N TYR A 722 12.06 0.24 13.60
CA TYR A 722 10.61 0.29 13.60
C TYR A 722 10.11 1.07 12.38
N PHE A 723 8.84 0.89 12.03
CA PHE A 723 8.10 1.79 11.16
C PHE A 723 6.84 2.29 11.88
N ILE A 724 6.36 3.47 11.53
CA ILE A 724 5.01 3.94 11.89
C ILE A 724 4.29 4.28 10.60
N THR A 725 3.45 3.38 10.11
CA THR A 725 2.59 3.67 8.96
C THR A 725 1.30 4.28 9.48
N VAL A 726 0.93 5.44 8.96
CA VAL A 726 -0.38 6.06 9.20
C VAL A 726 -1.26 5.79 7.99
N LEU A 727 -2.28 4.97 8.18
CA LEU A 727 -3.34 4.77 7.21
C LEU A 727 -4.50 5.71 7.49
N ASN A 728 -5.12 6.24 6.46
CA ASN A 728 -6.29 7.10 6.60
C ASN A 728 -7.38 6.75 5.59
N ARG A 729 -8.59 7.23 5.87
CA ARG A 729 -9.75 7.20 4.97
C ARG A 729 -10.28 8.62 4.88
N GLY A 730 -10.19 9.21 3.70
CA GLY A 730 -10.43 10.64 3.52
C GLY A 730 -10.26 11.07 2.07
N PRO A 731 -10.13 12.37 1.81
CA PRO A 731 -9.82 12.88 0.47
C PRO A 731 -8.41 12.51 0.02
N ALA A 732 -8.21 12.58 -1.30
CA ALA A 732 -6.95 12.36 -1.99
C ALA A 732 -6.27 11.01 -1.74
N LYS A 733 -6.97 9.92 -2.07
CA LYS A 733 -6.36 8.59 -2.17
C LYS A 733 -5.34 8.57 -3.31
N LEU A 734 -4.07 8.38 -3.01
CA LEU A 734 -3.01 8.25 -4.01
C LEU A 734 -2.88 6.80 -4.49
N LYS A 735 -2.85 6.58 -5.81
CA LYS A 735 -2.69 5.24 -6.41
C LYS A 735 -1.60 5.23 -7.50
N PRO A 736 -0.74 4.20 -7.56
CA PRO A 736 0.12 3.99 -8.72
C PRO A 736 -0.72 3.58 -9.93
N VAL A 737 -0.25 3.91 -11.14
CA VAL A 737 -0.84 3.43 -12.39
C VAL A 737 -0.32 2.02 -12.72
N LYS A 738 -1.20 1.15 -13.22
CA LYS A 738 -0.85 -0.20 -13.68
C LYS A 738 -0.13 -0.10 -15.03
N TYR A 739 1.01 -0.79 -15.19
CA TYR A 739 1.79 -0.74 -16.43
C TYR A 739 1.27 -1.71 -17.48
N TRP A 740 0.62 -2.81 -17.08
CA TRP A 740 0.01 -3.85 -17.94
C TRP A 740 1.00 -4.61 -18.86
N ASN A 741 2.19 -4.07 -19.12
CA ASN A 741 3.26 -4.64 -19.92
C ASN A 741 4.59 -4.53 -19.17
N ASN A 742 5.54 -5.40 -19.53
CA ASN A 742 6.90 -5.34 -19.02
C ASN A 742 7.61 -4.10 -19.58
N THR A 743 8.43 -3.47 -18.74
CA THR A 743 9.40 -2.46 -19.17
C THR A 743 10.69 -3.18 -19.54
N TYR A 744 11.30 -2.87 -20.70
CA TYR A 744 12.59 -3.46 -21.07
C TYR A 744 13.74 -2.47 -20.91
N THR A 745 14.96 -2.97 -20.80
CA THR A 745 16.15 -2.12 -20.69
C THR A 745 16.29 -1.17 -21.86
N LEU A 746 16.77 0.05 -21.61
CA LEU A 746 16.96 1.12 -22.59
C LEU A 746 15.66 1.68 -23.16
N GLU A 747 14.56 1.52 -22.44
CA GLU A 747 13.26 2.12 -22.75
C GLU A 747 12.90 3.17 -21.71
N ASP A 748 12.23 4.23 -22.15
CA ASP A 748 11.81 5.30 -21.27
C ASP A 748 10.90 4.74 -20.16
N LEU A 749 11.16 5.19 -18.93
CA LEU A 749 10.35 4.84 -17.77
C LEU A 749 9.44 6.02 -17.44
N HIS A 750 8.16 5.74 -17.22
CA HIS A 750 7.13 6.74 -16.99
C HIS A 750 6.46 6.59 -15.60
N PRO A 751 7.16 6.86 -14.48
CA PRO A 751 6.55 6.80 -13.15
C PRO A 751 5.29 7.67 -13.11
N THR A 752 4.15 7.04 -12.86
CA THR A 752 2.84 7.71 -12.91
C THR A 752 2.02 7.37 -11.68
N PHE A 753 1.49 8.40 -11.05
CA PHE A 753 0.60 8.30 -9.90
C PHE A 753 -0.63 9.16 -10.12
N ARG A 754 -1.75 8.79 -9.51
CA ARG A 754 -3.02 9.51 -9.69
C ARG A 754 -3.80 9.62 -8.39
N ILE A 755 -4.72 10.58 -8.37
CA ILE A 755 -5.79 10.67 -7.37
C ILE A 755 -7.12 10.42 -8.09
N PRO A 756 -7.82 9.31 -7.81
CA PRO A 756 -9.09 8.98 -8.48
C PRO A 756 -10.14 10.09 -8.31
N SER A 757 -10.96 10.32 -9.34
CA SER A 757 -12.11 11.24 -9.29
C SER A 757 -13.01 11.04 -8.07
N THR A 758 -13.13 9.79 -7.61
CA THR A 758 -13.97 9.40 -6.46
C THR A 758 -13.46 9.95 -5.12
N HIS A 759 -12.19 10.33 -5.02
CA HIS A 759 -11.55 10.90 -3.83
C HIS A 759 -11.09 12.34 -4.05
N TRP A 760 -11.40 12.93 -5.21
CA TRP A 760 -11.07 14.30 -5.52
C TRP A 760 -12.12 15.28 -4.97
N PRO A 761 -11.72 16.25 -4.14
CA PRO A 761 -12.67 17.21 -3.58
C PRO A 761 -13.25 18.12 -4.65
N SER A 762 -14.51 18.51 -4.49
CA SER A 762 -15.22 19.32 -5.51
C SER A 762 -14.59 20.71 -5.70
N CYS A 763 -13.92 21.25 -4.69
CA CYS A 763 -13.16 22.50 -4.75
C CYS A 763 -11.70 22.31 -5.22
N GLY A 764 -11.20 21.07 -5.33
CA GLY A 764 -9.81 20.78 -5.65
C GLY A 764 -8.81 21.25 -4.59
N TYR A 765 -7.55 21.36 -5.00
CA TYR A 765 -6.43 21.86 -4.20
C TYR A 765 -5.84 23.11 -4.87
N ASP A 766 -5.39 24.07 -4.06
CA ASP A 766 -4.77 25.31 -4.52
C ASP A 766 -3.32 25.11 -4.99
N SER A 767 -2.61 24.16 -4.38
CA SER A 767 -1.28 23.75 -4.84
C SER A 767 -1.00 22.29 -4.52
N ILE A 768 -0.22 21.65 -5.38
CA ILE A 768 0.17 20.25 -5.27
C ILE A 768 1.66 20.16 -5.56
N ASN A 769 2.43 19.60 -4.62
CA ASN A 769 3.83 19.24 -4.84
C ASN A 769 3.93 17.71 -4.84
N ALA A 770 4.23 17.15 -6.01
CA ALA A 770 4.29 15.71 -6.24
C ALA A 770 5.73 15.30 -6.58
N THR A 771 6.23 14.29 -5.87
CA THR A 771 7.56 13.73 -6.10
C THR A 771 7.52 12.20 -6.09
N VAL A 772 8.46 11.58 -6.78
CA VAL A 772 8.73 10.14 -6.70
C VAL A 772 10.20 9.91 -6.38
N THR A 773 10.44 9.11 -5.34
CA THR A 773 11.75 8.56 -5.03
C THR A 773 11.87 7.21 -5.70
N ILE A 774 12.94 6.99 -6.45
CA ILE A 774 13.19 5.75 -7.20
C ILE A 774 14.51 5.16 -6.77
N THR A 775 14.48 3.93 -6.26
CA THR A 775 15.67 3.11 -6.03
C THR A 775 15.84 2.15 -7.18
N ARG A 776 16.97 2.22 -7.89
CA ARG A 776 17.26 1.41 -9.08
C ARG A 776 18.59 0.65 -8.99
N PRO A 777 18.76 -0.48 -9.71
CA PRO A 777 20.03 -1.17 -9.80
C PRO A 777 21.08 -0.40 -10.62
N LEU A 778 22.35 -0.63 -10.29
CA LEU A 778 23.54 -0.13 -11.00
C LEU A 778 24.34 -1.25 -11.71
N ALA A 779 23.78 -2.46 -11.77
CA ALA A 779 24.33 -3.58 -12.50
C ALA A 779 23.20 -4.48 -13.04
N SER A 780 23.44 -5.14 -14.16
CA SER A 780 22.48 -6.05 -14.79
C SER A 780 22.25 -7.30 -13.96
N LEU A 781 20.99 -7.56 -13.60
CA LEU A 781 20.57 -8.77 -12.92
C LEU A 781 20.87 -10.03 -13.75
N SER A 782 20.43 -10.03 -15.02
CA SER A 782 20.70 -11.09 -15.99
C SER A 782 22.20 -11.39 -16.13
N GLY A 783 23.04 -10.36 -16.28
CA GLY A 783 24.49 -10.53 -16.38
C GLY A 783 25.11 -11.19 -15.15
N LEU A 784 24.65 -10.83 -13.96
CA LEU A 784 25.09 -11.45 -12.70
C LEU A 784 24.66 -12.92 -12.62
N ILE A 785 23.38 -13.22 -12.91
CA ILE A 785 22.86 -14.59 -12.92
C ILE A 785 23.64 -15.46 -13.92
N VAL A 786 23.92 -14.95 -15.13
CA VAL A 786 24.73 -15.65 -16.14
C VAL A 786 26.14 -15.95 -15.62
N SER A 787 26.79 -14.98 -14.97
CA SER A 787 28.15 -15.16 -14.47
C SER A 787 28.28 -16.26 -13.40
N ALA A 788 27.19 -16.54 -12.69
CA ALA A 788 27.09 -17.57 -11.66
C ALA A 788 26.35 -18.83 -12.11
N SER A 789 25.90 -18.88 -13.37
CA SER A 789 25.10 -19.98 -13.88
C SER A 789 25.88 -21.30 -13.90
N VAL A 790 25.25 -22.34 -13.38
CA VAL A 790 25.76 -23.72 -13.38
C VAL A 790 24.70 -24.63 -14.00
N LEU A 791 25.16 -25.65 -14.75
CA LEU A 791 24.30 -26.60 -15.49
C LEU A 791 23.35 -27.40 -14.58
N ASN A 792 23.66 -27.55 -13.29
CA ASN A 792 22.92 -28.44 -12.40
C ASN A 792 21.95 -27.63 -11.52
N SER A 793 20.66 -27.86 -11.69
CA SER A 793 19.63 -27.51 -10.71
C SER A 793 19.97 -28.10 -9.34
N THR A 794 19.74 -27.34 -8.28
CA THR A 794 20.00 -27.77 -6.90
C THR A 794 18.71 -27.97 -6.13
N ILE A 795 18.73 -28.88 -5.16
CA ILE A 795 17.66 -29.00 -4.17
C ILE A 795 18.08 -28.23 -2.93
N LEU A 796 17.30 -27.23 -2.54
CA LEU A 796 17.50 -26.46 -1.32
C LEU A 796 16.38 -26.78 -0.33
N GLN A 797 16.71 -27.56 0.70
CA GLN A 797 15.75 -27.92 1.77
C GLN A 797 14.45 -28.56 1.24
N GLY A 798 14.55 -29.35 0.18
CA GLY A 798 13.42 -30.02 -0.48
C GLY A 798 12.72 -29.19 -1.56
N ASP A 799 13.15 -27.95 -1.79
CA ASP A 799 12.71 -27.09 -2.88
C ASP A 799 13.64 -27.22 -4.08
N PHE A 800 13.07 -27.43 -5.27
CA PHE A 800 13.83 -27.58 -6.51
C PHE A 800 14.14 -26.20 -7.10
N LEU A 801 15.39 -25.76 -7.01
CA LEU A 801 15.79 -24.52 -7.63
C LEU A 801 16.13 -24.77 -9.10
N GLY A 802 15.38 -24.10 -9.98
CA GLY A 802 15.76 -23.97 -11.38
C GLY A 802 17.12 -23.26 -11.53
N PRO A 803 17.70 -23.22 -12.74
CA PRO A 803 19.06 -22.70 -12.94
C PRO A 803 19.25 -21.26 -12.45
N ARG A 804 18.22 -20.40 -12.57
CA ARG A 804 18.20 -19.04 -12.01
C ARG A 804 18.28 -19.04 -10.48
N GLY A 805 17.42 -19.80 -9.81
CA GLY A 805 17.44 -19.95 -8.36
C GLY A 805 18.76 -20.53 -7.83
N THR A 806 19.35 -21.51 -8.54
CA THR A 806 20.66 -22.06 -8.20
C THR A 806 21.78 -21.03 -8.36
N ALA A 807 21.77 -20.24 -9.44
CA ALA A 807 22.73 -19.15 -9.62
C ALA A 807 22.60 -18.10 -8.50
N ALA A 808 21.36 -17.70 -8.16
CA ALA A 808 21.09 -16.80 -7.05
C ALA A 808 21.60 -17.34 -5.70
N GLN A 809 21.37 -18.63 -5.44
CA GLN A 809 21.88 -19.31 -4.24
C GLN A 809 23.41 -19.31 -4.19
N SER A 810 24.08 -19.57 -5.31
CA SER A 810 25.54 -19.62 -5.38
C SER A 810 26.20 -18.26 -5.15
N LEU A 811 25.52 -17.19 -5.60
CA LEU A 811 25.92 -15.82 -5.33
C LEU A 811 25.75 -15.50 -3.85
N GLY A 812 24.70 -16.02 -3.19
CA GLY A 812 24.50 -15.97 -1.75
C GLY A 812 24.65 -14.55 -1.19
N ALA A 813 24.90 -14.39 0.11
CA ALA A 813 25.10 -13.08 0.75
C ALA A 813 26.32 -12.26 0.24
N LYS A 814 26.98 -12.64 -0.88
CA LYS A 814 28.20 -12.00 -1.37
C LYS A 814 27.98 -10.84 -2.35
N GLN A 815 26.78 -10.66 -2.91
CA GLN A 815 26.51 -9.55 -3.84
C GLN A 815 25.10 -9.00 -3.64
N ASN A 816 24.99 -7.89 -2.90
CA ASN A 816 23.90 -6.95 -3.14
C ASN A 816 24.20 -6.26 -4.47
N ILE A 817 23.21 -6.25 -5.38
CA ILE A 817 23.27 -5.37 -6.54
C ILE A 817 23.35 -3.95 -5.99
N SER A 818 24.42 -3.22 -6.33
CA SER A 818 24.54 -1.82 -5.92
C SER A 818 23.35 -1.06 -6.46
N THR A 819 22.72 -0.25 -5.62
CA THR A 819 21.59 0.59 -6.02
C THR A 819 21.94 2.06 -5.90
N GLU A 820 21.18 2.90 -6.60
CA GLU A 820 21.11 4.33 -6.32
C GLU A 820 19.66 4.73 -6.04
N THR A 821 19.48 5.73 -5.20
CA THR A 821 18.17 6.34 -4.92
C THR A 821 18.18 7.78 -5.42
N ARG A 822 17.20 8.14 -6.26
CA ARG A 822 17.05 9.49 -6.82
C ARG A 822 15.62 9.99 -6.67
N ILE A 823 15.45 11.30 -6.53
CA ILE A 823 14.14 11.96 -6.40
C ILE A 823 13.83 12.74 -7.67
N PHE A 824 12.60 12.61 -8.16
CA PHE A 824 12.08 13.31 -9.34
C PHE A 824 10.77 14.01 -9.01
N SER A 825 10.51 15.16 -9.64
CA SER A 825 9.20 15.79 -9.63
C SER A 825 8.25 15.09 -10.60
N LEU A 826 6.97 15.02 -10.24
CA LEU A 826 5.90 14.54 -11.11
C LEU A 826 5.00 15.72 -11.53
N PHE A 827 4.46 15.67 -12.74
CA PHE A 827 3.76 16.78 -13.39
C PHE A 827 2.40 16.34 -13.96
N ASP A 828 1.39 17.21 -13.81
CA ASP A 828 0.02 17.11 -14.38
C ASP A 828 -0.26 18.38 -15.21
N ASP A 829 0.68 18.74 -16.08
CA ASP A 829 0.70 20.00 -16.83
C ASP A 829 0.81 19.82 -18.36
N GLY A 830 0.68 18.58 -18.85
CA GLY A 830 0.83 18.21 -20.25
C GLY A 830 2.29 18.21 -20.73
N THR A 831 3.26 18.08 -19.80
CA THR A 831 4.69 18.01 -20.09
C THR A 831 5.36 16.83 -19.37
N ASN A 832 6.66 16.60 -19.63
CA ASN A 832 7.43 15.55 -18.94
C ASN A 832 6.83 14.13 -19.02
N GLY A 833 6.20 13.78 -20.15
CA GLY A 833 5.53 12.49 -20.35
C GLY A 833 4.02 12.53 -20.12
N ASP A 834 3.54 13.43 -19.26
CA ASP A 834 2.11 13.70 -19.14
C ASP A 834 1.58 14.30 -20.46
N THR A 835 0.56 13.64 -21.02
CA THR A 835 -0.05 14.00 -22.29
C THR A 835 -1.22 14.96 -22.13
N THR A 836 -1.80 15.09 -20.93
CA THR A 836 -3.00 15.91 -20.68
C THR A 836 -2.94 16.65 -19.34
N ALA A 837 -2.77 17.97 -19.41
CA ALA A 837 -2.78 18.82 -18.24
C ALA A 837 -4.12 18.81 -17.45
N ASN A 838 -4.00 18.75 -16.12
CA ASN A 838 -5.08 18.82 -15.13
C ASN A 838 -6.08 17.65 -15.23
N ASP A 839 -5.60 16.46 -15.58
CA ASP A 839 -6.39 15.23 -15.62
C ASP A 839 -6.21 14.37 -14.35
N ARG A 840 -5.39 14.84 -13.40
CA ARG A 840 -5.06 14.19 -12.11
C ARG A 840 -4.15 12.97 -12.24
N TYR A 841 -3.38 12.90 -13.31
CA TYR A 841 -2.27 11.97 -13.47
C TYR A 841 -0.98 12.76 -13.44
N TRP A 842 -0.14 12.45 -12.47
CA TRP A 842 1.18 13.06 -12.36
C TRP A 842 2.22 12.09 -12.86
N GLU A 843 2.94 12.51 -13.89
CA GLU A 843 3.95 11.71 -14.57
C GLU A 843 5.30 12.42 -14.61
N THR A 844 6.36 11.63 -14.73
CA THR A 844 7.66 12.11 -15.20
C THR A 844 8.20 11.11 -16.21
N SER A 845 8.89 11.59 -17.25
CA SER A 845 9.51 10.74 -18.26
C SER A 845 11.01 10.68 -17.98
N LEU A 846 11.49 9.48 -17.70
CA LEU A 846 12.89 9.19 -17.47
C LEU A 846 13.44 8.50 -18.73
N PRO A 847 14.55 9.00 -19.30
CA PRO A 847 15.04 8.48 -20.57
C PRO A 847 15.57 7.06 -20.42
N GLY A 848 15.62 6.30 -21.51
CA GLY A 848 16.05 4.91 -21.53
C GLY A 848 17.40 4.61 -20.87
N GLU A 849 18.34 5.56 -20.77
CA GLU A 849 19.58 5.33 -20.01
C GLU A 849 19.33 5.11 -18.51
N PHE A 850 18.20 5.60 -17.98
CA PHE A 850 17.79 5.35 -16.60
C PHE A 850 17.43 3.88 -16.37
N THR A 851 16.92 3.18 -17.40
CA THR A 851 16.61 1.74 -17.40
C THR A 851 17.73 0.90 -18.03
N ALA A 852 18.98 1.38 -18.00
CA ALA A 852 20.12 0.68 -18.59
C ALA A 852 20.40 -0.71 -17.99
N PHE A 853 19.87 -0.99 -16.79
CA PHE A 853 20.01 -2.28 -16.10
C PHE A 853 18.65 -2.88 -15.80
N ASP A 854 18.54 -4.19 -16.05
CA ASP A 854 17.40 -5.01 -15.65
C ASP A 854 17.43 -5.32 -14.15
N GLY A 855 16.24 -5.53 -13.57
CA GLY A 855 16.02 -5.73 -12.13
C GLY A 855 14.84 -4.92 -11.59
N ASP A 856 14.69 -4.90 -10.27
CA ASP A 856 13.58 -4.24 -9.58
C ASP A 856 13.87 -2.74 -9.38
N TYR A 857 12.89 -1.92 -9.74
CA TYR A 857 12.87 -0.46 -9.53
C TYR A 857 11.77 -0.16 -8.52
N HIS A 858 12.15 0.32 -7.34
CA HIS A 858 11.21 0.62 -6.27
C HIS A 858 10.83 2.10 -6.31
N LEU A 859 9.54 2.39 -6.51
CA LEU A 859 8.99 3.73 -6.59
C LEU A 859 8.24 4.06 -5.30
N HIS A 860 8.52 5.23 -4.72
CA HIS A 860 7.84 5.78 -3.55
C HIS A 860 7.43 7.23 -3.84
N ALA A 861 6.14 7.43 -4.11
CA ALA A 861 5.58 8.76 -4.35
C ALA A 861 5.15 9.44 -3.06
N ARG A 862 5.35 10.76 -3.01
CA ARG A 862 4.91 11.66 -1.94
C ARG A 862 4.24 12.89 -2.52
N PHE A 863 3.03 13.17 -2.04
CA PHE A 863 2.18 14.24 -2.51
C PHE A 863 1.80 15.15 -1.35
N ARG A 864 2.22 16.41 -1.43
CA ARG A 864 1.75 17.48 -0.55
C ARG A 864 0.66 18.27 -1.24
N LEU A 865 -0.55 18.22 -0.69
CA LEU A 865 -1.77 18.78 -1.28
C LEU A 865 -2.31 19.88 -0.37
N CYS A 866 -2.32 21.12 -0.84
CA CYS A 866 -2.66 22.29 -0.03
C CYS A 866 -3.96 22.94 -0.51
N SER A 867 -4.82 23.31 0.44
CA SER A 867 -6.03 24.11 0.20
C SER A 867 -6.07 25.32 1.12
N LYS A 868 -6.57 26.45 0.60
CA LYS A 868 -6.77 27.71 1.29
C LYS A 868 -8.22 27.83 1.71
N SER A 869 -8.43 28.09 2.99
CA SER A 869 -9.76 28.41 3.51
C SER A 869 -10.25 29.76 2.97
N THR A 870 -11.52 30.07 3.20
CA THR A 870 -12.12 31.37 2.84
C THR A 870 -11.47 32.57 3.54
N CYS A 871 -10.79 32.36 4.67
CA CYS A 871 -10.01 33.39 5.37
C CYS A 871 -8.52 33.42 4.96
N GLY A 872 -8.12 32.62 3.96
CA GLY A 872 -6.77 32.57 3.41
C GLY A 872 -5.79 31.67 4.18
N LYS A 873 -6.23 30.92 5.20
CA LYS A 873 -5.36 29.96 5.90
C LYS A 873 -5.15 28.74 5.01
N GLU A 874 -3.88 28.41 4.75
CA GLU A 874 -3.50 27.22 3.99
C GLU A 874 -3.36 26.00 4.93
N THR A 875 -3.91 24.86 4.50
CA THR A 875 -3.81 23.56 5.16
C THR A 875 -3.30 22.55 4.15
N CYS A 876 -2.27 21.78 4.48
CA CYS A 876 -1.61 20.86 3.56
C CYS A 876 -1.58 19.42 4.09
N ILE A 877 -2.19 18.48 3.37
CA ILE A 877 -2.11 17.06 3.70
C ILE A 877 -0.99 16.38 2.90
N GLU A 878 -0.41 15.33 3.47
CA GLU A 878 0.57 14.47 2.79
C GLU A 878 -0.09 13.11 2.45
N ARG A 879 0.30 12.53 1.32
CA ARG A 879 -0.15 11.22 0.83
C ARG A 879 1.01 10.47 0.20
N GLU A 880 1.08 9.17 0.46
CA GLU A 880 2.13 8.32 -0.08
C GLU A 880 1.56 7.10 -0.82
N ALA A 881 2.32 6.63 -1.81
CA ALA A 881 2.04 5.39 -2.53
C ALA A 881 3.35 4.74 -2.98
N GLN A 882 3.37 3.40 -3.02
CA GLN A 882 4.55 2.63 -3.42
C GLN A 882 4.18 1.57 -4.46
N GLN A 883 5.13 1.27 -5.35
CA GLN A 883 5.03 0.21 -6.36
C GLN A 883 6.44 -0.28 -6.70
N THR A 884 6.58 -1.57 -7.04
CA THR A 884 7.80 -2.09 -7.67
C THR A 884 7.54 -2.36 -9.14
N ILE A 885 8.44 -1.88 -10.00
CA ILE A 885 8.44 -2.15 -11.45
C ILE A 885 9.63 -3.05 -11.74
N THR A 886 9.41 -4.16 -12.43
CA THR A 886 10.52 -5.00 -12.89
C THR A 886 10.92 -4.63 -14.32
N VAL A 887 12.17 -4.18 -14.50
CA VAL A 887 12.76 -3.96 -15.84
C VAL A 887 13.40 -5.26 -16.31
N VAL A 888 13.04 -5.69 -17.52
CA VAL A 888 13.52 -6.94 -18.15
C VAL A 888 14.60 -6.63 -19.18
N ALA A 889 15.64 -7.47 -19.26
CA ALA A 889 16.67 -7.33 -20.28
C ALA A 889 16.07 -7.42 -21.71
N LYS A 890 16.37 -6.42 -22.55
CA LYS A 890 15.84 -6.30 -23.91
C LYS A 890 16.58 -7.22 -24.87
N MET A 891 15.87 -8.12 -25.54
CA MET A 891 16.41 -9.03 -26.54
C MET A 891 16.75 -8.27 -27.83
N SER A 892 17.90 -8.58 -28.41
CA SER A 892 18.33 -8.09 -29.72
C SER A 892 17.96 -9.08 -30.84
N PRO A 893 17.56 -8.60 -32.05
CA PRO A 893 17.49 -9.42 -33.26
C PRO A 893 18.80 -10.13 -33.63
N SER A 894 19.93 -9.66 -33.12
CA SER A 894 21.25 -10.28 -33.31
C SER A 894 21.52 -11.46 -32.38
N SER A 895 20.52 -11.89 -31.60
CA SER A 895 20.63 -13.08 -30.74
C SER A 895 20.99 -14.32 -31.56
N LYS A 896 21.91 -15.13 -31.05
CA LYS A 896 22.47 -16.28 -31.78
C LYS A 896 21.51 -17.47 -31.70
N TYR A 897 21.48 -18.28 -32.74
CA TYR A 897 20.76 -19.55 -32.73
C TYR A 897 21.48 -20.62 -33.53
N THR A 898 21.17 -21.88 -33.23
CA THR A 898 21.60 -23.06 -33.99
C THR A 898 20.39 -23.96 -34.23
N THR A 899 20.45 -24.78 -35.29
CA THR A 899 19.36 -25.68 -35.67
C THR A 899 19.89 -27.09 -35.89
N GLU A 900 19.21 -28.08 -35.35
CA GLU A 900 19.53 -29.49 -35.49
C GLU A 900 18.30 -30.25 -36.01
N ARG A 901 18.43 -30.88 -37.18
CA ARG A 901 17.34 -31.66 -37.77
C ARG A 901 17.22 -33.00 -37.06
N LEU A 902 16.01 -33.32 -36.61
CA LEU A 902 15.71 -34.55 -35.89
C LEU A 902 14.98 -35.57 -36.79
N PRO A 903 14.95 -36.86 -36.41
CA PRO A 903 14.20 -37.87 -37.15
C PRO A 903 12.72 -37.50 -37.32
N GLN A 904 12.19 -37.73 -38.52
CA GLN A 904 10.81 -37.41 -38.89
C GLN A 904 9.81 -38.19 -38.02
N ARG A 905 8.68 -37.56 -37.67
CA ARG A 905 7.57 -38.20 -36.94
C ARG A 905 6.33 -38.24 -37.82
N GLY A 906 5.99 -39.43 -38.31
CA GLY A 906 4.94 -39.59 -39.31
C GLY A 906 5.26 -38.78 -40.57
N ASN A 907 4.38 -37.87 -40.96
CA ASN A 907 4.55 -37.00 -42.13
C ASN A 907 5.14 -35.61 -41.83
N ARG A 908 5.54 -35.34 -40.58
CA ARG A 908 6.09 -34.04 -40.15
C ARG A 908 7.59 -34.10 -39.89
N LEU A 909 8.33 -33.15 -40.44
CA LEU A 909 9.75 -32.93 -40.13
C LEU A 909 9.89 -32.34 -38.72
N ARG A 910 11.04 -32.59 -38.09
CA ARG A 910 11.33 -32.11 -36.74
C ARG A 910 12.65 -31.34 -36.72
N MET A 911 12.66 -30.24 -35.98
CA MET A 911 13.84 -29.38 -35.79
C MET A 911 13.97 -29.05 -34.30
N SER A 912 15.15 -29.27 -33.73
CA SER A 912 15.57 -28.62 -32.48
C SER A 912 16.22 -27.28 -32.84
N ILE A 913 15.71 -26.19 -32.27
CA ILE A 913 16.26 -24.86 -32.39
C ILE A 913 16.83 -24.48 -31.03
N ARG A 914 18.12 -24.18 -30.94
CA ARG A 914 18.74 -23.67 -29.71
C ARG A 914 19.06 -22.19 -29.89
N ILE A 915 18.33 -21.32 -29.20
CA ILE A 915 18.51 -19.87 -29.22
C ILE A 915 19.20 -19.40 -27.94
N THR A 916 20.17 -18.49 -28.07
CA THR A 916 20.86 -17.84 -26.97
C THR A 916 20.55 -16.34 -27.01
N PRO A 917 19.49 -15.89 -26.32
CA PRO A 917 19.09 -14.48 -26.32
C PRO A 917 20.14 -13.58 -25.67
N ALA A 918 20.43 -12.46 -26.32
CA ALA A 918 21.34 -11.44 -25.83
C ALA A 918 20.81 -10.04 -26.11
N ASP A 919 21.25 -9.05 -25.32
CA ASP A 919 21.02 -7.64 -25.58
C ASP A 919 21.88 -7.13 -26.78
N GLU A 920 21.73 -5.86 -27.14
CA GLU A 920 22.50 -5.24 -28.23
C GLU A 920 24.02 -5.19 -27.96
N LYS A 921 24.44 -5.28 -26.71
CA LYS A 921 25.85 -5.31 -26.29
C LYS A 921 26.41 -6.73 -26.23
N GLY A 922 25.58 -7.75 -26.46
CA GLY A 922 25.94 -9.16 -26.37
C GLY A 922 25.89 -9.74 -24.95
N THR A 923 25.36 -9.00 -23.98
CA THR A 923 25.07 -9.53 -22.63
C THR A 923 23.96 -10.56 -22.74
N LEU A 924 24.18 -11.76 -22.21
CA LEU A 924 23.16 -12.81 -22.23
C LEU A 924 22.03 -12.46 -21.27
N LEU A 925 20.79 -12.77 -21.67
CA LEU A 925 19.62 -12.59 -20.80
C LEU A 925 19.65 -13.59 -19.63
N GLY A 926 20.33 -14.74 -19.78
CA GLY A 926 20.49 -15.73 -18.72
C GLY A 926 19.33 -16.72 -18.61
N PRO A 927 19.39 -17.65 -17.63
CA PRO A 927 18.38 -18.69 -17.46
C PRO A 927 17.09 -18.18 -16.81
N GLY A 928 16.01 -18.96 -16.92
CA GLY A 928 14.72 -18.66 -16.26
C GLY A 928 13.81 -17.64 -16.97
N PHE A 929 14.15 -17.23 -18.20
CA PHE A 929 13.36 -16.33 -19.05
C PHE A 929 12.49 -17.07 -20.09
N ALA A 930 12.32 -18.39 -20.00
CA ALA A 930 11.59 -19.17 -21.00
C ALA A 930 10.13 -18.72 -21.18
N ASP A 931 9.47 -18.34 -20.08
CA ASP A 931 8.11 -17.80 -20.06
C ASP A 931 8.01 -16.35 -20.57
N GLN A 932 9.14 -15.65 -20.66
CA GLN A 932 9.25 -14.30 -21.23
C GLN A 932 9.56 -14.32 -22.73
N LEU A 933 9.97 -15.48 -23.27
CA LEU A 933 10.15 -15.67 -24.71
C LEU A 933 8.81 -15.97 -25.38
N LEU A 934 8.40 -15.07 -26.26
CA LEU A 934 7.25 -15.26 -27.13
C LEU A 934 7.69 -16.05 -28.38
N VAL A 935 7.32 -17.33 -28.42
CA VAL A 935 7.56 -18.21 -29.57
C VAL A 935 6.30 -18.27 -30.44
N THR A 936 6.36 -17.59 -31.59
CA THR A 936 5.31 -17.58 -32.61
C THR A 936 5.70 -18.43 -33.81
N ARG A 937 4.71 -18.81 -34.61
CA ARG A 937 4.85 -19.75 -35.73
C ARG A 937 4.33 -19.15 -37.02
N ARG A 938 5.03 -19.45 -38.11
CA ARG A 938 4.61 -19.12 -39.48
C ARG A 938 4.46 -20.40 -40.29
N GLY A 939 3.31 -20.54 -40.94
CA GLY A 939 2.93 -21.75 -41.66
C GLY A 939 2.54 -22.91 -40.74
N ASP A 940 2.41 -24.11 -41.31
CA ASP A 940 2.10 -25.35 -40.58
C ASP A 940 3.26 -25.81 -39.68
N VAL A 941 3.36 -25.20 -38.50
CA VAL A 941 4.34 -25.50 -37.43
C VAL A 941 3.61 -25.78 -36.11
N VAL A 942 4.11 -26.75 -35.36
CA VAL A 942 3.69 -27.08 -34.00
C VAL A 942 4.94 -27.04 -33.11
N VAL A 943 4.94 -26.16 -32.11
CA VAL A 943 5.99 -26.11 -31.09
C VAL A 943 5.60 -27.10 -29.99
N GLU A 944 6.46 -28.09 -29.74
CA GLU A 944 6.24 -29.10 -28.70
C GLU A 944 6.59 -28.56 -27.31
N HIS A 945 7.71 -27.85 -27.17
CA HIS A 945 8.13 -27.22 -25.92
C HIS A 945 9.16 -26.12 -26.15
N VAL A 946 9.33 -25.30 -25.10
CA VAL A 946 10.43 -24.34 -24.94
C VAL A 946 11.04 -24.62 -23.58
N VAL A 947 12.31 -25.02 -23.53
CA VAL A 947 12.99 -25.38 -22.27
C VAL A 947 14.35 -24.69 -22.17
N ASP A 948 14.77 -24.38 -20.95
CA ASP A 948 16.14 -23.96 -20.69
C ASP A 948 17.07 -25.16 -20.89
N TRP A 949 17.89 -25.11 -21.95
CA TRP A 949 18.65 -26.27 -22.44
C TRP A 949 19.95 -26.48 -21.66
N ASP A 950 20.65 -25.39 -21.37
CA ASP A 950 21.98 -25.43 -20.74
C ASP A 950 22.03 -24.81 -19.35
N GLY A 951 20.91 -24.26 -18.84
CA GLY A 951 20.87 -23.56 -17.56
C GLY A 951 21.69 -22.27 -17.54
N LYS A 952 22.15 -21.79 -18.71
CA LYS A 952 22.96 -20.57 -18.88
C LYS A 952 22.26 -19.52 -19.74
N GLY A 953 21.01 -19.75 -20.10
CA GLY A 953 20.23 -18.86 -20.96
C GLY A 953 20.27 -19.23 -22.44
N THR A 954 20.60 -20.47 -22.80
CA THR A 954 20.25 -21.03 -24.10
C THR A 954 18.97 -21.84 -23.98
N TYR A 955 17.98 -21.54 -24.82
CA TYR A 955 16.67 -22.18 -24.83
C TYR A 955 16.54 -23.12 -26.03
N GLU A 956 16.10 -24.35 -25.79
CA GLU A 956 15.72 -25.29 -26.85
C GLU A 956 14.23 -25.16 -27.15
N ILE A 957 13.92 -25.00 -28.43
CA ILE A 957 12.57 -24.99 -29.00
C ILE A 957 12.48 -26.19 -29.93
N LEU A 958 11.65 -27.15 -29.57
CA LEU A 958 11.39 -28.33 -30.41
C LEU A 958 10.16 -28.07 -31.27
N ALA A 959 10.32 -28.11 -32.60
CA ALA A 959 9.26 -27.79 -33.54
C ALA A 959 9.06 -28.88 -34.61
N ASP A 960 7.79 -29.20 -34.87
CA ASP A 960 7.33 -30.11 -35.91
C ASP A 960 6.68 -29.32 -37.06
N TYR A 961 7.05 -29.58 -38.31
CA TYR A 961 6.60 -28.78 -39.47
C TYR A 961 6.41 -29.56 -40.77
N SER A 962 5.72 -28.94 -41.72
CA SER A 962 5.47 -29.43 -43.09
C SER A 962 6.27 -28.64 -44.13
N LEU A 963 6.78 -29.31 -45.17
CA LEU A 963 7.53 -28.69 -46.28
C LEU A 963 6.66 -27.89 -47.26
N ARG A 964 5.33 -27.91 -47.11
CA ARG A 964 4.40 -27.31 -48.09
C ARG A 964 4.33 -25.79 -48.04
N GLU A 965 4.84 -25.18 -46.97
CA GLU A 965 4.76 -23.73 -46.72
C GLU A 965 6.14 -23.19 -46.31
N ARG A 966 6.33 -21.87 -46.36
CA ARG A 966 7.51 -21.20 -45.78
C ARG A 966 7.40 -21.24 -44.25
N ALA A 967 7.67 -22.41 -43.68
CA ALA A 967 7.62 -22.68 -42.26
C ALA A 967 8.74 -21.93 -41.53
N ALA A 968 8.40 -21.26 -40.44
CA ALA A 968 9.38 -20.59 -39.58
C ALA A 968 8.90 -20.54 -38.13
N VAL A 969 9.87 -20.52 -37.23
CA VAL A 969 9.68 -20.17 -35.82
C VAL A 969 10.20 -18.75 -35.62
N VAL A 970 9.42 -17.92 -34.95
CA VAL A 970 9.78 -16.54 -34.64
C VAL A 970 9.86 -16.42 -33.12
N VAL A 971 11.04 -16.09 -32.60
CA VAL A 971 11.31 -15.98 -31.16
C VAL A 971 11.53 -14.52 -30.82
N GLY A 972 10.69 -13.94 -29.95
CA GLY A 972 10.85 -12.56 -29.51
C GLY A 972 10.44 -12.40 -28.06
N GLN A 973 10.19 -11.15 -27.66
CA GLN A 973 9.63 -10.80 -26.35
C GLN A 973 8.24 -10.21 -26.53
N TYR A 974 7.37 -10.39 -25.53
CA TYR A 974 6.01 -9.87 -25.58
C TYR A 974 6.03 -8.34 -25.77
N GLY A 975 5.28 -7.90 -26.78
CA GLY A 975 5.20 -6.50 -27.17
C GLY A 975 6.45 -5.92 -27.82
N ARG A 976 7.44 -6.71 -28.24
CA ARG A 976 8.60 -6.24 -29.03
C ARG A 976 8.78 -7.06 -30.31
N PRO A 977 7.79 -7.09 -31.23
CA PRO A 977 7.79 -7.96 -32.40
C PRO A 977 8.94 -7.62 -33.38
N LYS A 978 9.41 -6.37 -33.38
CA LYS A 978 10.57 -5.91 -34.18
C LYS A 978 11.90 -6.48 -33.69
N ASN A 979 11.95 -6.96 -32.44
CA ASN A 979 13.14 -7.50 -31.81
C ASN A 979 13.25 -9.04 -31.94
N ALA A 980 12.35 -9.64 -32.72
CA ALA A 980 12.27 -11.08 -32.85
C ALA A 980 13.30 -11.67 -33.84
N VAL A 981 13.76 -12.88 -33.55
CA VAL A 981 14.61 -13.70 -34.42
C VAL A 981 13.72 -14.64 -35.22
N THR A 982 13.77 -14.55 -36.55
CA THR A 982 13.03 -15.44 -37.46
C THR A 982 13.93 -16.58 -37.93
N ILE A 983 13.52 -17.81 -37.69
CA ILE A 983 14.28 -19.03 -37.95
C ILE A 983 13.50 -19.87 -38.95
N ALA A 984 14.02 -20.01 -40.17
CA ALA A 984 13.42 -20.86 -41.20
C ALA A 984 13.59 -22.35 -40.86
N LEU A 985 12.54 -23.14 -41.09
CA LEU A 985 12.49 -24.58 -40.81
C LEU A 985 12.73 -25.43 -42.06
#